data_AF-A0A1B8NXZ2-F1
#
_entry.id   AF-A0A1B8NXZ2-F1
#
_cell.length_a   1.000
_cell.length_b   1.000
_cell.length_c   1.000
_cell.angle_alpha   90.00
_cell.angle_beta   90.00
_cell.angle_gamma   90.00
#
_symmetry.space_group_name_H-M   'P 1'
#
loop_
_entity.id
_entity.type
_entity.pdbx_description
1 polymer ?
#
loop_
_entity_poly.entity_id
_entity_poly.type
_entity_poly.pdbx_seq_one_letter_code
_entity_poly.pdbx_strand_id
1 'polypeptide(L)'
;MSKKHPTQEQMMEALTKPGPQLNSQRVNEAAPPSQEFGMQVKLHQLRPYDRNPRTLRNPRYDEIKASIREVGLKQAPPVTQRPGDDKYMISDGGNTRLQILNELYEETGEDRFNTIWVIYRPWVSEAHVLAGHLSENETRGELTWIEKALGIEQLKHTLEEEAGETLSQRALARQARELGFAVDVSHISRMLYTVEHIWPSLPLTLESGLGRPQIKKIIAYREACLRIWKHIDERPEEEFGPAFHEVLSQFDHEEQTELPWSIVEDRLLGMLEDHSTDIHLHPIDNALKQILTYRQRRWPITDDCQDIWLPLDAEIQRARDPENAPPLWPAEPETGNRQPPRTTPRTDDQAPLGDNAGEQVSLETDPESSDAPASNPSTEPPAVGNDQVSALQEQVRALEAQLAARTEEESVAPTTLEADTAPSPTAPTTERDDTASTETLDGLLDDRRDALTLSEVEEPEGHRRLRDMLTREHGEAPNDFDDNVLRAIPLMSNGPMHPITDLWYVEPQYREPRELRIQISQFAQALARWAGFNLPGDSYNPVQPTYEEGLGYTLEPLSEEHSQSQRAQRVWQLLAGLLGEEELNPAYPMELSVLGALISGTDDDERLPDEVLVRLFRLIRLIRLLKDALAEEDAS
;
A
#
# COMPACT_ATOMS: atom_id res chain seq x y z
N MET A 1 79.24 0.14 -48.36
CA MET A 1 79.73 1.50 -48.71
C MET A 1 79.50 2.41 -47.52
N SER A 2 80.57 2.91 -46.91
CA SER A 2 80.51 3.70 -45.67
C SER A 2 79.97 5.10 -45.96
N LYS A 3 78.86 5.50 -45.33
CA LYS A 3 78.30 6.86 -45.45
C LYS A 3 79.16 7.80 -44.59
N LYS A 4 79.96 8.65 -45.24
CA LYS A 4 80.72 9.71 -44.56
C LYS A 4 79.74 10.69 -43.91
N HIS A 5 79.88 10.91 -42.61
CA HIS A 5 79.18 11.99 -41.91
C HIS A 5 79.67 13.36 -42.44
N PRO A 6 78.75 14.31 -42.69
CA PRO A 6 79.12 15.63 -43.17
C PRO A 6 79.90 16.39 -42.08
N THR A 7 80.92 17.13 -42.48
CA THR A 7 81.73 17.96 -41.58
C THR A 7 80.95 19.18 -41.10
N GLN A 8 81.34 19.73 -39.95
CA GLN A 8 80.65 20.82 -39.26
C GLN A 8 80.48 22.08 -40.14
N GLU A 9 81.42 22.34 -41.05
CA GLU A 9 81.32 23.43 -42.04
C GLU A 9 80.20 23.19 -43.07
N GLN A 10 80.00 21.94 -43.52
CA GLN A 10 78.92 21.57 -44.45
C GLN A 10 77.54 21.65 -43.78
N MET A 11 77.46 21.43 -42.47
CA MET A 11 76.23 21.62 -41.70
C MET A 11 75.91 23.10 -41.48
N MET A 12 76.92 23.95 -41.25
CA MET A 12 76.71 25.39 -41.13
C MET A 12 76.33 26.06 -42.45
N GLU A 13 76.85 25.58 -43.59
CA GLU A 13 76.47 26.08 -44.92
C GLU A 13 75.07 25.62 -45.35
N ALA A 14 74.57 24.51 -44.81
CA ALA A 14 73.19 24.05 -45.04
C ALA A 14 72.15 24.89 -44.26
N LEU A 15 72.56 25.48 -43.13
CA LEU A 15 71.70 26.32 -42.28
C LEU A 15 71.53 27.76 -42.79
N THR A 16 72.42 28.24 -43.67
CA THR A 16 72.37 29.60 -44.24
C THR A 16 71.59 29.68 -45.56
N LYS A 17 71.12 28.56 -46.10
CA LYS A 17 70.25 28.55 -47.29
C LYS A 17 68.81 28.84 -46.87
N PRO A 18 68.10 29.77 -47.55
CA PRO A 18 66.68 30.00 -47.27
C PRO A 18 65.91 28.70 -47.49
N GLY A 19 65.09 28.34 -46.50
CA GLY A 19 64.33 27.08 -46.51
C GLY A 19 63.45 26.95 -47.75
N PRO A 20 63.15 25.72 -48.19
CA PRO A 20 62.28 25.48 -49.33
C PRO A 20 60.93 26.16 -49.11
N GLN A 21 60.50 26.97 -50.09
CA GLN A 21 59.19 27.62 -50.04
C GLN A 21 58.11 26.54 -49.97
N LEU A 22 57.34 26.54 -48.87
CA LEU A 22 56.16 25.70 -48.69
C LEU A 22 55.10 26.09 -49.72
N ASN A 23 55.15 25.44 -50.87
CA ASN A 23 54.13 25.52 -51.92
C ASN A 23 53.00 24.51 -51.64
N SER A 24 52.61 24.34 -50.38
CA SER A 24 51.40 23.62 -50.03
C SER A 24 50.23 24.60 -50.05
N GLN A 25 49.20 24.24 -50.81
CA GLN A 25 47.91 24.92 -50.85
C GLN A 25 47.44 25.12 -49.40
N ARG A 26 47.17 26.35 -48.96
CA ARG A 26 46.59 26.60 -47.63
C ARG A 26 45.24 25.89 -47.59
N VAL A 27 45.18 24.76 -46.90
CA VAL A 27 43.94 24.07 -46.59
C VAL A 27 43.23 24.97 -45.56
N ASN A 28 42.17 25.68 -46.00
CA ASN A 28 41.42 26.62 -45.15
C ASN A 28 40.53 25.93 -44.10
N GLU A 29 40.41 24.61 -44.15
CA GLU A 29 39.73 23.81 -43.13
C GLU A 29 40.63 22.63 -42.78
N ALA A 30 41.41 22.77 -41.71
CA ALA A 30 42.07 21.62 -41.11
C ALA A 30 40.96 20.64 -40.70
N ALA A 31 41.03 19.41 -41.20
CA ALA A 31 40.15 18.35 -40.72
C ALA A 31 40.20 18.31 -39.18
N PRO A 32 39.06 18.14 -38.50
CA PRO A 32 39.01 18.16 -37.04
C PRO A 32 40.04 17.16 -36.48
N PRO A 33 40.84 17.57 -35.49
CA PRO A 33 41.93 16.73 -34.98
C PRO A 33 41.41 15.40 -34.45
N SER A 34 42.19 14.33 -34.64
CA SER A 34 41.79 12.94 -34.37
C SER A 34 42.23 12.42 -32.99
N GLN A 35 42.83 13.26 -32.16
CA GLN A 35 43.30 12.91 -30.81
C GLN A 35 42.73 13.91 -29.80
N GLU A 36 42.60 13.46 -28.55
CA GLU A 36 42.22 14.33 -27.44
C GLU A 36 43.40 15.22 -27.01
N PHE A 37 43.14 16.51 -26.78
CA PHE A 37 44.15 17.43 -26.24
C PHE A 37 43.51 18.63 -25.52
N GLY A 38 44.27 19.24 -24.61
CA GLY A 38 43.86 20.48 -23.95
C GLY A 38 44.15 21.70 -24.82
N MET A 39 43.22 22.64 -24.88
CA MET A 39 43.38 23.90 -25.60
C MET A 39 42.70 25.07 -24.90
N GLN A 40 43.11 26.27 -25.26
CA GLN A 40 42.46 27.51 -24.84
C GLN A 40 41.53 28.01 -25.95
N VAL A 41 40.30 28.32 -25.60
CA VAL A 41 39.27 28.82 -26.52
C VAL A 41 38.59 30.03 -25.91
N LYS A 42 38.16 30.94 -26.79
CA LYS A 42 37.33 32.07 -26.40
C LYS A 42 35.86 31.69 -26.38
N LEU A 43 35.06 32.35 -25.55
CA LEU A 43 33.61 32.10 -25.43
C LEU A 43 32.89 32.14 -26.78
N HIS A 44 33.23 33.10 -27.65
CA HIS A 44 32.59 33.22 -28.97
C HIS A 44 32.86 32.04 -29.93
N GLN A 45 33.87 31.22 -29.64
CA GLN A 45 34.21 30.00 -30.40
C GLN A 45 33.47 28.77 -29.87
N LEU A 46 32.76 28.91 -28.76
CA LEU A 46 32.00 27.85 -28.10
C LEU A 46 30.51 28.05 -28.30
N ARG A 47 29.78 26.95 -28.35
CA ARG A 47 28.32 26.93 -28.31
C ARG A 47 27.82 25.82 -27.37
N PRO A 48 26.66 26.01 -26.71
CA PRO A 48 26.01 24.93 -26.01
C PRO A 48 25.58 23.85 -27.01
N TYR A 49 25.42 22.62 -26.53
CA TYR A 49 24.82 21.58 -27.34
C TYR A 49 23.34 21.91 -27.62
N ASP A 50 22.95 21.85 -28.88
CA ASP A 50 21.63 22.22 -29.40
C ASP A 50 20.54 21.22 -28.99
N ARG A 51 20.87 19.93 -28.85
CA ARG A 51 19.94 18.87 -28.43
C ARG A 51 20.10 18.46 -26.97
N ASN A 52 20.39 19.43 -26.10
CA ASN A 52 20.54 19.16 -24.67
C ASN A 52 19.22 18.61 -24.08
N PRO A 53 19.21 17.42 -23.46
CA PRO A 53 17.99 16.85 -22.86
C PRO A 53 17.39 17.71 -21.75
N ARG A 54 18.22 18.53 -21.09
CA ARG A 54 17.78 19.46 -20.05
C ARG A 54 17.25 20.74 -20.69
N THR A 55 15.97 21.01 -20.48
CA THR A 55 15.30 22.24 -20.93
C THR A 55 15.10 23.21 -19.76
N LEU A 56 14.96 22.72 -18.53
CA LEU A 56 14.73 23.54 -17.35
C LEU A 56 16.03 24.10 -16.75
N ARG A 57 15.95 25.30 -16.18
CA ARG A 57 17.09 25.96 -15.53
C ARG A 57 17.57 25.11 -14.34
N ASN A 58 18.89 24.99 -14.20
CA ASN A 58 19.46 24.23 -13.08
C ASN A 58 19.12 24.89 -11.74
N PRO A 59 18.58 24.16 -10.74
CA PRO A 59 18.27 24.74 -9.43
C PRO A 59 19.53 25.29 -8.72
N ARG A 60 20.70 24.70 -8.96
CA ARG A 60 21.99 25.15 -8.42
C ARG A 60 22.68 26.21 -9.29
N TYR A 61 21.97 26.81 -10.24
CA TYR A 61 22.57 27.77 -11.17
C TYR A 61 23.28 28.91 -10.44
N ASP A 62 22.63 29.52 -9.44
CA ASP A 62 23.16 30.68 -8.73
C ASP A 62 24.37 30.32 -7.86
N GLU A 63 24.36 29.13 -7.24
CA GLU A 63 25.51 28.59 -6.50
C GLU A 63 26.72 28.36 -7.42
N ILE A 64 26.49 27.77 -8.61
CA ILE A 64 27.54 27.55 -9.60
C ILE A 64 28.07 28.90 -10.11
N LYS A 65 27.19 29.89 -10.34
CA LYS A 65 27.58 31.24 -10.77
C LYS A 65 28.43 31.95 -9.73
N ALA A 66 28.05 31.90 -8.45
CA ALA A 66 28.84 32.44 -7.36
C ALA A 66 30.22 31.77 -7.27
N SER A 67 30.27 30.44 -7.35
CA SER A 67 31.52 29.67 -7.30
C SER A 67 32.46 30.01 -8.46
N ILE A 68 31.94 30.11 -9.69
CA ILE A 68 32.74 30.48 -10.88
C ILE A 68 33.22 31.93 -10.76
N ARG A 69 32.42 32.84 -10.20
CA ARG A 69 32.82 34.25 -10.00
C ARG A 69 34.00 34.38 -9.04
N GLU A 70 34.00 33.63 -7.94
CA GLU A 70 35.06 33.68 -6.92
C GLU A 70 36.32 32.92 -7.31
N VAL A 71 36.18 31.66 -7.75
CA VAL A 71 37.29 30.72 -7.91
C VAL A 71 37.68 30.49 -9.37
N GLY A 72 36.77 30.77 -10.30
CA GLY A 72 36.92 30.43 -11.71
C GLY A 72 36.56 28.97 -12.03
N LEU A 73 36.73 28.60 -13.30
CA LEU A 73 36.36 27.28 -13.80
C LEU A 73 37.37 26.21 -13.39
N LYS A 74 37.06 25.42 -12.35
CA LYS A 74 37.97 24.39 -11.80
C LYS A 74 38.22 23.21 -12.74
N GLN A 75 37.20 22.79 -13.48
CA GLN A 75 37.26 21.63 -14.37
C GLN A 75 37.05 22.09 -15.81
N ALA A 76 38.03 21.78 -16.66
CA ALA A 76 37.97 22.07 -18.08
C ALA A 76 36.88 21.22 -18.75
N PRO A 77 35.85 21.85 -19.35
CA PRO A 77 34.78 21.09 -19.98
C PRO A 77 35.29 20.41 -21.26
N PRO A 78 34.86 19.17 -21.53
CA PRO A 78 35.15 18.52 -22.79
C PRO A 78 34.32 19.18 -23.91
N VAL A 79 34.97 19.43 -25.04
CA VAL A 79 34.35 20.04 -26.24
C VAL A 79 34.60 19.16 -27.44
N THR A 80 33.69 19.17 -28.39
CA THR A 80 33.81 18.48 -29.67
C THR A 80 33.44 19.42 -30.81
N GLN A 81 33.64 19.00 -32.06
CA GLN A 81 33.29 19.79 -33.23
C GLN A 81 32.53 18.89 -34.20
N ARG A 82 31.21 19.14 -34.34
CA ARG A 82 30.36 18.44 -35.32
C ARG A 82 30.89 18.74 -36.74
N PRO A 83 30.93 17.76 -37.64
CA PRO A 83 31.40 17.96 -39.01
C PRO A 83 30.64 19.08 -39.72
N GLY A 84 31.36 20.06 -40.26
CA GLY A 84 30.77 21.21 -40.97
C GLY A 84 30.49 22.43 -40.09
N ASP A 85 30.71 22.36 -38.78
CA ASP A 85 30.55 23.50 -37.89
C ASP A 85 31.82 24.33 -37.71
N ASP A 86 31.63 25.64 -37.54
CA ASP A 86 32.68 26.64 -37.33
C ASP A 86 33.08 26.80 -35.84
N LYS A 87 32.23 26.31 -34.93
CA LYS A 87 32.37 26.44 -33.48
C LYS A 87 32.50 25.08 -32.79
N TYR A 88 33.20 25.10 -31.66
CA TYR A 88 33.25 23.96 -30.75
C TYR A 88 31.97 23.91 -29.92
N MET A 89 31.47 22.71 -29.66
CA MET A 89 30.31 22.46 -28.81
C MET A 89 30.70 21.66 -27.57
N ILE A 90 29.97 21.84 -26.48
CA ILE A 90 30.19 21.05 -25.27
C ILE A 90 29.84 19.57 -25.54
N SER A 91 30.80 18.68 -25.31
CA SER A 91 30.63 17.22 -25.45
C SER A 91 29.82 16.67 -24.28
N ASP A 92 30.22 16.99 -23.05
CA ASP A 92 29.63 16.44 -21.82
C ASP A 92 29.62 17.49 -20.70
N GLY A 93 28.52 17.61 -19.96
CA GLY A 93 28.54 18.22 -18.61
C GLY A 93 29.06 19.66 -18.50
N GLY A 94 28.72 20.55 -19.43
CA GLY A 94 29.27 21.92 -19.47
C GLY A 94 28.34 23.04 -19.95
N ASN A 95 27.11 22.76 -20.39
CA ASN A 95 26.21 23.77 -20.96
C ASN A 95 25.85 24.87 -19.95
N THR A 96 25.47 24.49 -18.72
CA THR A 96 25.16 25.46 -17.65
C THR A 96 26.38 26.31 -17.29
N ARG A 97 27.57 25.71 -17.24
CA ARG A 97 28.82 26.45 -16.97
C ARG A 97 29.13 27.44 -18.09
N LEU A 98 28.89 27.06 -19.34
CA LEU A 98 29.06 27.94 -20.50
C LEU A 98 28.09 29.13 -20.47
N GLN A 99 26.81 28.88 -20.13
CA GLN A 99 25.81 29.95 -19.95
C GLN A 99 26.24 30.94 -18.87
N ILE A 100 26.67 30.43 -17.71
CA ILE A 100 27.17 31.24 -16.60
C ILE A 100 28.39 32.08 -17.00
N LEU A 101 29.33 31.51 -17.77
CA LEU A 101 30.51 32.24 -18.23
C LEU A 101 30.17 33.37 -19.20
N ASN A 102 29.21 33.15 -20.11
CA ASN A 102 28.69 34.21 -20.98
C ASN A 102 28.08 35.34 -20.14
N GLU A 103 27.22 35.00 -19.19
CA GLU A 103 26.56 35.97 -18.31
C GLU A 103 27.58 36.75 -17.46
N LEU A 104 28.58 36.09 -16.88
CA LEU A 104 29.64 36.75 -16.10
C LEU A 104 30.53 37.64 -16.97
N TYR A 105 30.82 37.25 -18.21
CA TYR A 105 31.59 38.08 -19.13
C TYR A 105 30.81 39.31 -19.58
N GLU A 106 29.50 39.19 -19.83
CA GLU A 106 28.61 40.31 -20.11
C GLU A 106 28.51 41.28 -18.92
N GLU A 107 28.44 40.76 -17.69
CA GLU A 107 28.37 41.57 -16.46
C GLU A 107 29.69 42.30 -16.14
N THR A 108 30.83 41.62 -16.26
CA THR A 108 32.11 42.10 -15.73
C THR A 108 33.08 42.60 -16.80
N GLY A 109 32.97 42.10 -18.03
CA GLY A 109 33.93 42.34 -19.11
C GLY A 109 35.32 41.72 -18.87
N GLU A 110 35.49 40.89 -17.85
CA GLU A 110 36.81 40.35 -17.49
C GLU A 110 37.25 39.20 -18.41
N ASP A 111 38.47 39.31 -18.96
CA ASP A 111 39.01 38.32 -19.91
C ASP A 111 39.15 36.90 -19.34
N ARG A 112 39.19 36.74 -18.01
CA ARG A 112 39.23 35.41 -17.35
C ARG A 112 37.96 34.59 -17.58
N PHE A 113 36.83 35.23 -17.84
CA PHE A 113 35.58 34.55 -18.20
C PHE A 113 35.47 34.34 -19.71
N ASN A 114 36.14 35.19 -20.52
CA ASN A 114 36.17 35.09 -21.97
C ASN A 114 37.05 33.95 -22.49
N THR A 115 38.20 33.71 -21.87
CA THR A 115 39.18 32.70 -22.33
C THR A 115 39.25 31.56 -21.34
N ILE A 116 38.81 30.37 -21.76
CA ILE A 116 38.75 29.18 -20.89
C ILE A 116 39.60 28.04 -21.42
N TRP A 117 40.08 27.21 -20.49
CA TRP A 117 40.76 25.95 -20.81
C TRP A 117 39.72 24.85 -21.01
N VAL A 118 39.81 24.11 -22.11
CA VAL A 118 38.90 23.01 -22.47
C VAL A 118 39.69 21.79 -22.91
N ILE A 119 39.02 20.64 -22.96
CA ILE A 119 39.59 19.40 -23.48
C ILE A 119 38.86 19.08 -24.79
N TYR A 120 39.57 19.11 -25.92
CA TYR A 120 38.98 18.71 -27.19
C TYR A 120 38.88 17.19 -27.27
N ARG A 121 37.70 16.69 -27.68
CA ARG A 121 37.39 15.30 -27.99
C ARG A 121 36.94 15.18 -29.45
N PRO A 122 37.52 14.25 -30.23
CA PRO A 122 37.09 14.01 -31.59
C PRO A 122 35.60 13.65 -31.66
N TRP A 123 34.91 14.19 -32.68
CA TRP A 123 33.52 13.85 -32.94
C TRP A 123 33.38 12.37 -33.33
N VAL A 124 32.40 11.69 -32.73
CA VAL A 124 32.08 10.29 -33.05
C VAL A 124 30.78 10.22 -33.84
N SER A 125 29.66 10.52 -33.19
CA SER A 125 28.33 10.59 -33.80
C SER A 125 27.42 11.49 -32.97
N GLU A 126 26.26 11.83 -33.53
CA GLU A 126 25.26 12.64 -32.83
C GLU A 126 24.68 11.86 -31.65
N ALA A 127 24.38 10.57 -31.86
CA ALA A 127 23.88 9.68 -30.82
C ALA A 127 24.88 9.54 -29.65
N HIS A 128 26.19 9.52 -29.92
CA HIS A 128 27.22 9.43 -28.88
C HIS A 128 27.20 10.65 -27.95
N VAL A 129 27.14 11.86 -28.51
CA VAL A 129 27.10 13.09 -27.71
C VAL A 129 25.80 13.18 -26.91
N LEU A 130 24.66 12.87 -27.53
CA LEU A 130 23.37 12.88 -26.84
C LEU A 130 23.33 11.89 -25.67
N ALA A 131 23.83 10.66 -25.87
CA ALA A 131 23.92 9.66 -24.82
C ALA A 131 24.87 10.08 -23.67
N GLY A 132 25.97 10.78 -23.99
CA GLY A 132 26.88 11.37 -23.00
C GLY A 132 26.17 12.37 -22.08
N HIS A 133 25.43 13.32 -22.66
CA HIS A 133 24.63 14.29 -21.89
C HIS A 133 23.53 13.62 -21.05
N LEU A 134 22.85 12.61 -21.60
CA LEU A 134 21.83 11.84 -20.86
C LEU A 134 22.42 11.13 -19.64
N SER A 135 23.56 10.44 -19.82
CA SER A 135 24.24 9.70 -18.75
C SER A 135 24.78 10.63 -17.65
N GLU A 136 25.38 11.75 -18.03
CA GLU A 136 25.95 12.73 -17.09
C GLU A 136 24.85 13.37 -16.23
N ASN A 137 23.73 13.78 -16.85
CA ASN A 137 22.64 14.42 -16.13
C ASN A 137 21.89 13.44 -15.21
N GLU A 138 21.77 12.16 -15.60
CA GLU A 138 21.20 11.11 -14.74
C GLU A 138 22.09 10.82 -13.52
N THR A 139 23.42 10.77 -13.70
CA THR A 139 24.37 10.56 -12.59
C THR A 139 24.29 11.66 -11.54
N ARG A 140 23.91 12.88 -11.95
CA ARG A 140 23.70 14.03 -11.06
C ARG A 140 22.31 14.07 -10.43
N GLY A 141 21.37 13.24 -10.90
CA GLY A 141 19.99 13.18 -10.42
C GLY A 141 19.14 14.39 -10.83
N GLU A 142 19.51 15.10 -11.90
CA GLU A 142 18.99 16.45 -12.21
C GLU A 142 17.95 16.49 -13.34
N LEU A 143 17.61 15.36 -13.99
CA LEU A 143 16.58 15.32 -15.03
C LEU A 143 15.21 14.94 -14.46
N THR A 144 14.18 15.66 -14.90
CA THR A 144 12.80 15.22 -14.68
C THR A 144 12.49 13.96 -15.49
N TRP A 145 11.38 13.28 -15.16
CA TRP A 145 10.94 12.10 -15.92
C TRP A 145 10.78 12.44 -17.40
N ILE A 146 10.17 13.59 -17.71
CA ILE A 146 9.89 13.99 -19.08
C ILE A 146 11.13 14.41 -19.85
N GLU A 147 12.06 15.15 -19.25
CA GLU A 147 13.32 15.52 -19.91
C GLU A 147 14.08 14.26 -20.33
N LYS A 148 14.11 13.25 -19.45
CA LYS A 148 14.71 11.96 -19.77
C LYS A 148 13.94 11.21 -20.87
N ALA A 149 12.61 11.27 -20.87
CA ALA A 149 11.77 10.61 -21.86
C ALA A 149 11.93 11.21 -23.26
N LEU A 150 11.89 12.54 -23.37
CA LEU A 150 12.14 13.29 -24.61
C LEU A 150 13.56 13.05 -25.12
N GLY A 151 14.55 13.02 -24.23
CA GLY A 151 15.92 12.70 -24.61
C GLY A 151 16.09 11.27 -25.14
N ILE A 152 15.35 10.29 -24.60
CA ILE A 152 15.34 8.92 -25.13
C ILE A 152 14.64 8.83 -26.49
N GLU A 153 13.53 9.55 -26.67
CA GLU A 153 12.86 9.63 -27.97
C GLU A 153 13.79 10.27 -29.02
N GLN A 154 14.46 11.36 -28.67
CA GLN A 154 15.42 12.01 -29.55
C GLN A 154 16.62 11.10 -29.86
N LEU A 155 17.09 10.32 -28.89
CA LEU A 155 18.15 9.33 -29.09
C LEU A 155 17.71 8.22 -30.05
N LYS A 156 16.48 7.73 -29.88
CA LYS A 156 15.87 6.77 -30.80
C LYS A 156 15.83 7.32 -32.22
N HIS A 157 15.28 8.51 -32.42
CA HIS A 157 15.22 9.15 -33.75
C HIS A 157 16.60 9.30 -34.38
N THR A 158 17.58 9.77 -33.61
CA THR A 158 18.96 9.97 -34.10
C THR A 158 19.59 8.64 -34.55
N LEU A 159 19.41 7.57 -33.78
CA LEU A 159 19.92 6.24 -34.13
C LEU A 159 19.20 5.64 -35.34
N GLU A 160 17.88 5.84 -35.45
CA GLU A 160 17.08 5.41 -36.61
C GLU A 160 17.50 6.16 -37.89
N GLU A 161 17.77 7.47 -37.81
CA GLU A 161 18.30 8.28 -38.92
C GLU A 161 19.69 7.81 -39.36
N GLU A 162 20.59 7.55 -38.40
CA GLU A 162 21.96 7.06 -38.68
C GLU A 162 21.96 5.64 -39.29
N ALA A 163 21.03 4.77 -38.84
CA ALA A 163 20.91 3.40 -39.34
C ALA A 163 20.06 3.26 -40.61
N GLY A 164 19.14 4.19 -40.86
CA GLY A 164 18.14 4.12 -41.94
C GLY A 164 17.02 3.10 -41.70
N GLU A 165 16.84 2.62 -40.47
CA GLU A 165 15.86 1.58 -40.09
C GLU A 165 15.21 1.91 -38.74
N THR A 166 14.00 1.38 -38.50
CA THR A 166 13.31 1.57 -37.21
C THR A 166 13.87 0.63 -36.14
N LEU A 167 13.94 1.13 -34.91
CA LEU A 167 14.51 0.42 -33.78
C LEU A 167 13.42 -0.12 -32.85
N SER A 168 13.49 -1.42 -32.59
CA SER A 168 12.78 -2.00 -31.45
C SER A 168 13.30 -1.45 -30.13
N GLN A 169 12.46 -1.41 -29.09
CA GLN A 169 12.85 -0.94 -27.76
C GLN A 169 14.06 -1.73 -27.17
N ARG A 170 14.18 -3.01 -27.50
CA ARG A 170 15.32 -3.85 -27.07
C ARG A 170 16.61 -3.48 -27.81
N ALA A 171 16.50 -3.17 -29.10
CA ALA A 171 17.64 -2.69 -29.89
C ALA A 171 18.10 -1.31 -29.40
N LEU A 172 17.15 -0.41 -29.12
CA LEU A 172 17.42 0.91 -28.53
C LEU A 172 18.14 0.79 -27.18
N ALA A 173 17.67 -0.07 -26.27
CA ALA A 173 18.32 -0.28 -24.98
C ALA A 173 19.76 -0.80 -25.12
N ARG A 174 19.99 -1.71 -26.07
CA ARG A 174 21.33 -2.26 -26.35
C ARG A 174 22.26 -1.18 -26.89
N GLN A 175 21.83 -0.42 -27.91
CA GLN A 175 22.64 0.64 -28.50
C GLN A 175 22.91 1.78 -27.51
N ALA A 176 21.92 2.21 -26.72
CA ALA A 176 22.11 3.18 -25.65
C ALA A 176 23.20 2.73 -24.67
N ARG A 177 23.20 1.45 -24.28
CA ARG A 177 24.21 0.87 -23.39
C ARG A 177 25.61 0.83 -24.02
N GLU A 178 25.71 0.54 -25.31
CA GLU A 178 26.97 0.60 -26.07
C GLU A 178 27.54 2.03 -26.13
N LEU A 179 26.66 3.04 -26.14
CA LEU A 179 27.02 4.46 -26.06
C LEU A 179 27.32 4.96 -24.63
N GLY A 180 27.26 4.08 -23.62
CA GLY A 180 27.54 4.42 -22.23
C GLY A 180 26.31 4.86 -21.41
N PHE A 181 25.11 4.80 -21.97
CA PHE A 181 23.86 5.17 -21.30
C PHE A 181 23.02 3.93 -20.98
N ALA A 182 23.09 3.45 -19.74
CA ALA A 182 22.40 2.23 -19.31
C ALA A 182 20.96 2.51 -18.86
N VAL A 183 19.98 2.13 -19.69
CA VAL A 183 18.54 2.22 -19.35
C VAL A 183 17.84 0.88 -19.62
N ASP A 184 16.97 0.47 -18.68
CA ASP A 184 16.18 -0.75 -18.80
C ASP A 184 15.08 -0.65 -19.87
N VAL A 185 14.79 -1.75 -20.56
CA VAL A 185 13.78 -1.81 -21.63
C VAL A 185 12.39 -1.41 -21.12
N SER A 186 12.01 -1.84 -19.91
CA SER A 186 10.72 -1.47 -19.33
C SER A 186 10.64 0.02 -19.00
N HIS A 187 11.78 0.66 -18.75
CA HIS A 187 11.86 2.09 -18.51
C HIS A 187 11.67 2.86 -19.82
N ILE A 188 12.38 2.45 -20.88
CA ILE A 188 12.22 2.97 -22.23
C ILE A 188 10.77 2.86 -22.69
N SER A 189 10.15 1.69 -22.51
CA SER A 189 8.76 1.49 -22.90
C SER A 189 7.83 2.51 -22.25
N ARG A 190 7.98 2.78 -20.94
CA ARG A 190 7.13 3.74 -20.23
C ARG A 190 7.43 5.18 -20.64
N MET A 191 8.69 5.50 -20.91
CA MET A 191 9.10 6.83 -21.37
C MET A 191 8.53 7.16 -22.74
N LEU A 192 8.68 6.26 -23.72
CA LEU A 192 8.09 6.43 -25.04
C LEU A 192 6.56 6.52 -24.95
N TYR A 193 5.92 5.67 -24.14
CA TYR A 193 4.48 5.75 -23.90
C TYR A 193 4.05 7.08 -23.24
N THR A 194 4.88 7.62 -22.34
CA THR A 194 4.63 8.93 -21.72
C THR A 194 4.65 10.02 -22.76
N VAL A 195 5.67 10.06 -23.62
CA VAL A 195 5.79 11.09 -24.67
C VAL A 195 4.66 10.99 -25.68
N GLU A 196 4.26 9.78 -26.06
CA GLU A 196 3.21 9.56 -27.05
C GLU A 196 1.80 9.88 -26.53
N HIS A 197 1.49 9.56 -25.27
CA HIS A 197 0.10 9.54 -24.79
C HIS A 197 -0.20 10.39 -23.56
N ILE A 198 0.80 10.81 -22.80
CA ILE A 198 0.60 11.55 -21.53
C ILE A 198 1.11 12.99 -21.68
N TRP A 199 2.27 13.15 -22.30
CA TRP A 199 2.92 14.45 -22.52
C TRP A 199 2.04 15.47 -23.24
N PRO A 200 1.25 15.11 -24.27
CA PRO A 200 0.34 16.08 -24.89
C PRO A 200 -0.72 16.64 -23.92
N SER A 201 -1.08 15.87 -22.87
CA SER A 201 -2.14 16.22 -21.93
C SER A 201 -1.66 16.88 -20.64
N LEU A 202 -0.44 16.59 -20.18
CA LEU A 202 0.09 17.06 -18.90
C LEU A 202 1.48 17.72 -19.02
N PRO A 203 1.73 18.64 -19.98
CA PRO A 203 3.06 19.18 -20.17
C PRO A 203 3.59 19.94 -18.95
N LEU A 204 2.79 20.85 -18.36
CA LEU A 204 3.24 21.68 -17.23
C LEU A 204 3.50 20.83 -15.97
N THR A 205 2.62 19.87 -15.69
CA THR A 205 2.75 18.97 -14.53
C THR A 205 3.95 18.03 -14.69
N LEU A 206 4.22 17.53 -15.90
CA LEU A 206 5.39 16.71 -16.19
C LEU A 206 6.71 17.50 -16.04
N GLU A 207 6.74 18.74 -16.55
CA GLU A 207 7.88 19.64 -16.37
C GLU A 207 8.09 20.01 -14.91
N SER A 208 7.02 20.16 -14.13
CA SER A 208 7.05 20.45 -12.70
C SER A 208 7.58 19.30 -11.84
N GLY A 209 7.82 18.13 -12.43
CA GLY A 209 8.49 17.01 -11.76
C GLY A 209 7.61 15.80 -11.43
N LEU A 210 6.46 15.64 -12.11
CA LEU A 210 5.61 14.45 -11.98
C LEU A 210 6.41 13.16 -12.15
N GLY A 211 6.55 12.41 -11.06
CA GLY A 211 7.49 11.30 -10.96
C GLY A 211 6.98 9.96 -11.47
N ARG A 212 7.89 8.97 -11.49
CA ARG A 212 7.65 7.57 -11.93
C ARG A 212 6.41 6.91 -11.32
N PRO A 213 6.12 7.06 -10.00
CA PRO A 213 4.96 6.41 -9.38
C PRO A 213 3.64 6.88 -9.99
N GLN A 214 3.51 8.20 -10.20
CA GLN A 214 2.35 8.84 -10.80
C GLN A 214 2.18 8.39 -12.26
N ILE A 215 3.26 8.39 -13.05
CA ILE A 215 3.23 7.94 -14.44
C ILE A 215 2.79 6.48 -14.56
N LYS A 216 3.31 5.58 -13.72
CA LYS A 216 2.86 4.18 -13.71
C LYS A 216 1.36 4.07 -13.47
N LYS A 217 0.81 4.88 -12.56
CA LYS A 217 -0.61 4.91 -12.26
C LYS A 217 -1.41 5.48 -13.44
N ILE A 218 -0.98 6.57 -14.07
CA ILE A 218 -1.63 7.14 -15.27
C ILE A 218 -1.66 6.13 -16.41
N ILE A 219 -0.54 5.45 -16.70
CA ILE A 219 -0.50 4.39 -17.72
C ILE A 219 -1.50 3.28 -17.38
N ALA A 220 -1.52 2.85 -16.11
CA ALA A 220 -2.41 1.79 -15.67
C ALA A 220 -3.89 2.14 -15.86
N TYR A 221 -4.29 3.37 -15.49
CA TYR A 221 -5.65 3.88 -15.68
C TYR A 221 -5.97 4.09 -17.15
N ARG A 222 -5.09 4.70 -17.95
CA ARG A 222 -5.32 4.91 -19.38
C ARG A 222 -5.59 3.61 -20.11
N GLU A 223 -4.76 2.59 -19.90
CA GLU A 223 -4.94 1.30 -20.56
C GLU A 223 -6.18 0.54 -20.04
N ALA A 224 -6.55 0.72 -18.75
CA ALA A 224 -7.78 0.15 -18.22
C ALA A 224 -9.02 0.83 -18.83
N CYS A 225 -9.03 2.16 -18.89
CA CYS A 225 -10.08 2.95 -19.53
C CYS A 225 -10.17 2.63 -21.03
N LEU A 226 -9.05 2.51 -21.73
CA LEU A 226 -9.03 2.11 -23.14
C LEU A 226 -9.64 0.73 -23.34
N ARG A 227 -9.41 -0.20 -22.41
CA ARG A 227 -9.98 -1.56 -22.50
C ARG A 227 -11.50 -1.53 -22.31
N ILE A 228 -11.98 -0.77 -21.32
CA ILE A 228 -13.41 -0.56 -21.10
C ILE A 228 -14.04 0.17 -22.29
N TRP A 229 -13.38 1.21 -22.81
CA TRP A 229 -13.82 1.97 -23.99
C TRP A 229 -14.05 1.08 -25.21
N LYS A 230 -13.11 0.16 -25.48
CA LYS A 230 -13.25 -0.81 -26.59
C LYS A 230 -14.37 -1.82 -26.36
N HIS A 231 -14.65 -2.14 -25.10
CA HIS A 231 -15.67 -3.11 -24.71
C HIS A 231 -17.08 -2.50 -24.79
N ILE A 232 -17.21 -1.21 -24.45
CA ILE A 232 -18.46 -0.46 -24.57
C ILE A 232 -18.73 -0.16 -26.05
N ASP A 233 -19.78 -0.79 -26.60
CA ASP A 233 -20.41 -0.45 -27.89
C ASP A 233 -19.50 -0.35 -29.12
N GLU A 234 -18.36 -1.05 -29.14
CA GLU A 234 -17.41 -1.05 -30.26
C GLU A 234 -17.01 0.38 -30.69
N ARG A 235 -16.91 1.31 -29.72
CA ARG A 235 -16.49 2.68 -29.99
C ARG A 235 -15.14 2.67 -30.72
N PRO A 236 -14.93 3.53 -31.73
CA PRO A 236 -13.66 3.58 -32.44
C PRO A 236 -12.54 3.93 -31.45
N GLU A 237 -11.47 3.14 -31.48
CA GLU A 237 -10.29 3.33 -30.63
C GLU A 237 -9.65 4.72 -30.85
N GLU A 238 -9.79 5.29 -32.04
CA GLU A 238 -9.27 6.60 -32.41
C GLU A 238 -9.89 7.76 -31.62
N GLU A 239 -11.14 7.60 -31.15
CA GLU A 239 -11.84 8.63 -30.37
C GLU A 239 -11.45 8.64 -28.89
N PHE A 240 -10.87 7.55 -28.39
CA PHE A 240 -10.42 7.47 -26.99
C PHE A 240 -9.31 8.48 -26.69
N GLY A 241 -8.36 8.64 -27.61
CA GLY A 241 -7.20 9.52 -27.43
C GLY A 241 -7.61 10.98 -27.14
N PRO A 242 -8.42 11.61 -28.01
CA PRO A 242 -8.97 12.94 -27.79
C PRO A 242 -9.78 13.07 -26.49
N ALA A 243 -10.67 12.11 -26.20
CA ALA A 243 -11.48 12.15 -24.97
C ALA A 243 -10.63 12.08 -23.70
N PHE A 244 -9.64 11.18 -23.68
CA PHE A 244 -8.70 11.06 -22.56
C PHE A 244 -7.84 12.32 -22.39
N HIS A 245 -7.44 12.93 -23.50
CA HIS A 245 -6.71 14.19 -23.48
C HIS A 245 -7.53 15.33 -22.88
N GLU A 246 -8.79 15.49 -23.31
CA GLU A 246 -9.70 16.52 -22.79
C GLU A 246 -9.92 16.41 -21.27
N VAL A 247 -10.00 15.19 -20.75
CA VAL A 247 -10.09 14.95 -19.30
C VAL A 247 -8.80 15.30 -18.59
N LEU A 248 -7.67 14.73 -19.03
CA LEU A 248 -6.41 14.90 -18.30
C LEU A 248 -5.87 16.33 -18.37
N SER A 249 -6.10 17.07 -19.46
CA SER A 249 -5.63 18.45 -19.60
C SER A 249 -6.23 19.40 -18.57
N GLN A 250 -7.38 19.04 -17.96
CA GLN A 250 -7.99 19.83 -16.88
C GLN A 250 -7.14 19.84 -15.60
N PHE A 251 -6.23 18.89 -15.47
CA PHE A 251 -5.35 18.74 -14.32
C PHE A 251 -3.92 19.19 -14.61
N ASP A 252 -3.66 19.85 -15.76
CA ASP A 252 -2.32 20.34 -16.09
C ASP A 252 -2.05 21.70 -15.45
N HIS A 253 -1.27 21.70 -14.37
CA HIS A 253 -0.93 22.89 -13.61
C HIS A 253 0.58 23.00 -13.37
N GLU A 254 1.09 24.23 -13.33
CA GLU A 254 2.46 24.52 -12.90
C GLU A 254 2.66 24.16 -11.42
N GLU A 255 3.88 23.75 -11.06
CA GLU A 255 4.29 23.35 -9.70
C GLU A 255 3.56 22.12 -9.14
N GLN A 256 2.68 21.49 -9.92
CA GLN A 256 1.98 20.28 -9.52
C GLN A 256 2.88 19.05 -9.70
N THR A 257 3.19 18.37 -8.61
CA THR A 257 4.02 17.16 -8.59
C THR A 257 3.22 15.86 -8.41
N GLU A 258 1.93 15.97 -8.08
CA GLU A 258 1.00 14.85 -7.89
C GLU A 258 -0.40 15.18 -8.41
N LEU A 259 -1.11 14.19 -8.94
CA LEU A 259 -2.48 14.35 -9.42
C LEU A 259 -3.51 14.11 -8.30
N PRO A 260 -4.61 14.88 -8.25
CA PRO A 260 -5.72 14.64 -7.32
C PRO A 260 -6.55 13.42 -7.76
N TRP A 261 -6.07 12.22 -7.42
CA TRP A 261 -6.58 10.96 -7.97
C TRP A 261 -8.07 10.68 -7.78
N SER A 262 -8.67 11.12 -6.67
CA SER A 262 -10.12 10.95 -6.46
C SER A 262 -10.94 11.67 -7.54
N ILE A 263 -10.52 12.88 -7.91
CA ILE A 263 -11.18 13.69 -8.93
C ILE A 263 -10.82 13.21 -10.32
N VAL A 264 -9.56 12.82 -10.55
CA VAL A 264 -9.13 12.25 -11.84
C VAL A 264 -9.91 10.97 -12.16
N GLU A 265 -10.07 10.08 -11.19
CA GLU A 265 -10.84 8.84 -11.35
C GLU A 265 -12.30 9.12 -11.69
N ASP A 266 -12.95 10.02 -10.95
CA ASP A 266 -14.32 10.46 -11.20
C ASP A 266 -14.49 11.02 -12.63
N ARG A 267 -13.57 11.88 -13.09
CA ARG A 267 -13.62 12.44 -14.45
C ARG A 267 -13.38 11.39 -15.53
N LEU A 268 -12.47 10.44 -15.31
CA LEU A 268 -12.23 9.33 -16.23
C LEU A 268 -13.44 8.40 -16.31
N LEU A 269 -14.11 8.14 -15.19
CA LEU A 269 -15.34 7.36 -15.18
C LEU A 269 -16.48 8.10 -15.91
N GLY A 270 -16.64 9.40 -15.69
CA GLY A 270 -17.61 10.21 -16.43
C GLY A 270 -17.35 10.25 -17.95
N MET A 271 -16.07 10.23 -18.36
CA MET A 271 -15.69 10.09 -19.77
C MET A 271 -16.08 8.73 -20.36
N LEU A 272 -16.03 7.65 -19.57
CA LEU A 272 -16.46 6.32 -20.01
C LEU A 272 -17.99 6.20 -20.06
N GLU A 273 -18.68 6.80 -19.09
CA GLU A 273 -20.14 6.77 -18.96
C GLU A 273 -20.84 7.30 -20.22
N ASP A 274 -20.28 8.33 -20.87
CA ASP A 274 -20.82 9.10 -22.01
C ASP A 274 -22.36 9.13 -22.04
N HIS A 275 -22.96 10.29 -21.78
CA HIS A 275 -24.42 10.48 -21.66
C HIS A 275 -25.25 10.01 -22.88
N SER A 276 -24.59 9.58 -23.96
CA SER A 276 -25.19 8.93 -25.13
C SER A 276 -25.55 7.44 -24.93
N THR A 277 -24.86 6.70 -24.05
CA THR A 277 -24.97 5.23 -23.98
C THR A 277 -25.93 4.70 -22.93
N ASP A 278 -26.56 5.54 -22.10
CA ASP A 278 -27.48 5.15 -21.00
C ASP A 278 -26.90 4.12 -20.01
N ILE A 279 -25.61 3.75 -20.10
CA ILE A 279 -24.93 2.77 -19.23
C ILE A 279 -24.71 3.41 -17.87
N HIS A 280 -25.12 2.74 -16.80
CA HIS A 280 -24.86 3.21 -15.44
C HIS A 280 -23.37 3.21 -15.08
N LEU A 281 -22.97 4.22 -14.31
CA LEU A 281 -21.60 4.39 -13.80
C LEU A 281 -21.07 3.20 -12.97
N HIS A 282 -21.92 2.53 -12.18
CA HIS A 282 -21.47 1.52 -11.21
C HIS A 282 -20.82 0.28 -11.86
N PRO A 283 -21.39 -0.34 -12.91
CA PRO A 283 -20.72 -1.40 -13.67
C PRO A 283 -19.38 -0.99 -14.29
N ILE A 284 -19.27 0.26 -14.77
CA ILE A 284 -18.03 0.81 -15.33
C ILE A 284 -16.96 0.95 -14.23
N ASP A 285 -17.33 1.50 -13.08
CA ASP A 285 -16.47 1.64 -11.91
C ASP A 285 -15.99 0.27 -11.40
N ASN A 286 -16.89 -0.71 -11.28
CA ASN A 286 -16.51 -2.08 -10.94
C ASN A 286 -15.51 -2.66 -11.95
N ALA A 287 -15.77 -2.55 -13.26
CA ALA A 287 -14.86 -3.04 -14.29
C ALA A 287 -13.48 -2.37 -14.18
N LEU A 288 -13.41 -1.06 -13.95
CA LEU A 288 -12.16 -0.32 -13.75
C LEU A 288 -11.39 -0.85 -12.54
N LYS A 289 -12.04 -0.98 -11.38
CA LYS A 289 -11.43 -1.48 -10.14
C LYS A 289 -10.91 -2.91 -10.28
N GLN A 290 -11.68 -3.78 -10.95
CA GLN A 290 -11.27 -5.17 -11.18
C GLN A 290 -10.08 -5.24 -12.14
N ILE A 291 -10.09 -4.48 -13.25
CA ILE A 291 -8.94 -4.43 -14.18
C ILE A 291 -7.66 -3.97 -13.46
N LEU A 292 -7.75 -2.93 -12.62
CA LEU A 292 -6.61 -2.44 -11.83
C LEU A 292 -6.12 -3.50 -10.83
N THR A 293 -7.05 -4.22 -10.17
CA THR A 293 -6.73 -5.32 -9.25
C THR A 293 -6.04 -6.49 -9.96
N TYR A 294 -6.55 -6.92 -11.11
CA TYR A 294 -5.94 -7.97 -11.93
C TYR A 294 -4.52 -7.59 -12.36
N ARG A 295 -4.30 -6.32 -12.76
CA ARG A 295 -2.96 -5.79 -13.09
C ARG A 295 -2.01 -5.81 -11.91
N GLN A 296 -2.49 -5.41 -10.73
CA GLN A 296 -1.69 -5.44 -9.50
C GLN A 296 -1.26 -6.87 -9.14
N ARG A 297 -2.17 -7.84 -9.30
CA ARG A 297 -1.92 -9.27 -9.05
C ARG A 297 -1.23 -10.00 -10.19
N ARG A 298 -1.01 -9.33 -11.32
CA ARG A 298 -0.45 -9.89 -12.57
C ARG A 298 -1.25 -11.06 -13.13
N TRP A 299 -2.58 -11.03 -12.92
CA TRP A 299 -3.49 -12.00 -13.51
C TRP A 299 -3.77 -11.66 -14.97
N PRO A 300 -3.99 -12.68 -15.83
CA PRO A 300 -4.37 -12.44 -17.21
C PRO A 300 -5.77 -11.79 -17.25
N ILE A 301 -5.91 -10.76 -18.07
CA ILE A 301 -7.22 -10.15 -18.36
C ILE A 301 -7.62 -10.66 -19.74
N THR A 302 -8.59 -11.55 -19.77
CA THR A 302 -9.23 -12.09 -20.98
C THR A 302 -10.68 -11.61 -21.04
N ASP A 303 -11.33 -11.79 -22.18
CA ASP A 303 -12.73 -11.38 -22.37
C ASP A 303 -13.69 -12.30 -21.57
N ASP A 304 -13.18 -13.45 -21.12
CA ASP A 304 -13.90 -14.44 -20.31
C ASP A 304 -13.96 -14.09 -18.80
N CYS A 305 -13.28 -13.02 -18.36
CA CYS A 305 -13.22 -12.62 -16.95
C CYS A 305 -14.58 -12.12 -16.45
N GLN A 306 -15.38 -13.01 -15.87
CA GLN A 306 -16.74 -12.71 -15.41
C GLN A 306 -16.80 -11.58 -14.39
N ASP A 307 -15.86 -11.51 -13.44
CA ASP A 307 -15.84 -10.45 -12.41
C ASP A 307 -15.70 -9.04 -13.00
N ILE A 308 -15.06 -8.93 -14.17
CA ILE A 308 -14.84 -7.68 -14.89
C ILE A 308 -16.02 -7.39 -15.82
N TRP A 309 -16.35 -8.35 -16.69
CA TRP A 309 -17.21 -8.10 -17.84
C TRP A 309 -18.67 -8.42 -17.60
N LEU A 310 -19.02 -9.43 -16.78
CA LEU A 310 -20.43 -9.85 -16.61
C LEU A 310 -21.36 -8.71 -16.14
N PRO A 311 -21.00 -7.89 -15.13
CA PRO A 311 -21.84 -6.78 -14.70
C PRO A 311 -21.97 -5.70 -15.78
N LEU A 312 -20.88 -5.44 -16.53
CA LEU A 312 -20.86 -4.44 -17.59
C LEU A 312 -21.64 -4.92 -18.83
N ASP A 313 -21.54 -6.19 -19.18
CA ASP A 313 -22.27 -6.81 -20.29
C ASP A 313 -23.78 -6.81 -20.05
N ALA A 314 -24.20 -7.14 -18.82
CA ALA A 314 -25.61 -7.06 -18.44
C ALA A 314 -26.15 -5.63 -18.59
N GLU A 315 -25.34 -4.65 -18.22
CA GLU A 315 -25.68 -3.24 -18.32
C GLU A 315 -25.71 -2.72 -19.76
N ILE A 316 -24.74 -3.13 -20.59
CA ILE A 316 -24.72 -2.84 -22.03
C ILE A 316 -25.95 -3.47 -22.70
N GLN A 317 -26.34 -4.69 -22.33
CA GLN A 317 -27.54 -5.34 -22.85
C GLN A 317 -28.81 -4.59 -22.44
N ARG A 318 -28.90 -4.13 -21.19
CA ARG A 318 -30.02 -3.27 -20.73
C ARG A 318 -30.09 -1.98 -21.52
N ALA A 319 -28.95 -1.31 -21.75
CA ALA A 319 -28.90 -0.08 -22.56
C ALA A 319 -29.38 -0.31 -24.00
N ARG A 320 -29.02 -1.45 -24.61
CA ARG A 320 -29.38 -1.80 -25.98
C ARG A 320 -30.84 -2.23 -26.16
N ASP A 321 -31.40 -2.96 -25.18
CA ASP A 321 -32.79 -3.43 -25.20
C ASP A 321 -33.49 -3.14 -23.85
N PRO A 322 -33.93 -1.88 -23.63
CA PRO A 322 -34.58 -1.47 -22.39
C PRO A 322 -35.89 -2.20 -22.10
N GLU A 323 -36.56 -2.75 -23.14
CA GLU A 323 -37.86 -3.42 -23.01
C GLU A 323 -37.73 -4.88 -22.55
N ASN A 324 -36.61 -5.55 -22.84
CA ASN A 324 -36.32 -6.94 -22.41
C ASN A 324 -35.24 -7.06 -21.33
N ALA A 325 -34.74 -5.94 -20.81
CA ALA A 325 -33.68 -5.97 -19.81
C ALA A 325 -34.12 -6.73 -18.54
N PRO A 326 -33.35 -7.71 -18.05
CA PRO A 326 -33.65 -8.35 -16.78
C PRO A 326 -33.62 -7.30 -15.66
N PRO A 327 -34.58 -7.33 -14.71
CA PRO A 327 -34.64 -6.32 -13.66
C PRO A 327 -33.36 -6.35 -12.80
N LEU A 328 -32.80 -5.16 -12.56
CA LEU A 328 -31.76 -4.98 -11.55
C LEU A 328 -32.41 -5.23 -10.18
N TRP A 329 -32.02 -6.32 -9.52
CA TRP A 329 -32.52 -6.81 -8.21
C TRP A 329 -33.76 -7.74 -8.26
N PRO A 330 -33.91 -8.72 -7.33
CA PRO A 330 -34.98 -9.70 -7.39
C PRO A 330 -36.33 -8.99 -7.41
N ALA A 331 -37.19 -9.38 -8.34
CA ALA A 331 -38.56 -8.92 -8.36
C ALA A 331 -39.15 -9.05 -6.94
N GLU A 332 -39.69 -7.94 -6.42
CA GLU A 332 -40.58 -8.01 -5.26
C GLU A 332 -41.59 -9.13 -5.54
N PRO A 333 -41.83 -10.06 -4.59
CA PRO A 333 -42.82 -11.09 -4.82
C PRO A 333 -44.12 -10.37 -5.16
N GLU A 334 -44.60 -10.57 -6.39
CA GLU A 334 -45.84 -9.94 -6.83
C GLU A 334 -46.85 -10.13 -5.70
N THR A 335 -47.46 -9.04 -5.26
CA THR A 335 -48.64 -9.05 -4.39
C THR A 335 -49.83 -9.57 -5.21
N GLY A 336 -49.65 -10.72 -5.84
CA GLY A 336 -50.65 -11.57 -6.40
C GLY A 336 -51.45 -12.13 -5.22
N ASN A 337 -52.58 -11.48 -5.01
CA ASN A 337 -53.68 -11.81 -4.12
C ASN A 337 -54.01 -13.32 -4.12
N ARG A 338 -53.18 -14.16 -3.48
CA ARG A 338 -53.45 -15.57 -3.24
C ARG A 338 -54.16 -15.66 -1.90
N GLN A 339 -55.49 -15.59 -1.99
CA GLN A 339 -56.36 -16.02 -0.90
C GLN A 339 -55.94 -17.43 -0.44
N PRO A 340 -55.85 -17.69 0.87
CA PRO A 340 -55.61 -19.03 1.38
C PRO A 340 -56.77 -19.95 0.94
N PRO A 341 -56.50 -21.21 0.56
CA PRO A 341 -57.54 -22.09 0.07
C PRO A 341 -58.54 -22.38 1.20
N ARG A 342 -59.73 -21.79 1.08
CA ARG A 342 -60.93 -22.22 1.79
C ARG A 342 -61.36 -23.57 1.23
N THR A 343 -61.01 -24.65 1.91
CA THR A 343 -61.67 -25.94 1.72
C THR A 343 -63.09 -25.85 2.31
N THR A 344 -64.08 -25.72 1.43
CA THR A 344 -65.46 -26.08 1.76
C THR A 344 -65.79 -27.44 1.16
N PRO A 345 -66.55 -28.29 1.85
CA PRO A 345 -66.78 -29.67 1.46
C PRO A 345 -67.91 -29.76 0.45
N ARG A 346 -67.80 -30.69 -0.51
CA ARG A 346 -68.92 -31.06 -1.39
C ARG A 346 -68.98 -32.57 -1.60
N THR A 347 -69.91 -33.17 -0.86
CA THR A 347 -70.83 -34.28 -1.17
C THR A 347 -70.53 -35.21 -2.36
N ASP A 348 -70.38 -36.49 -2.00
CA ASP A 348 -71.05 -37.70 -2.51
C ASP A 348 -71.20 -37.94 -4.02
N ASP A 349 -70.65 -39.07 -4.46
CA ASP A 349 -71.48 -40.12 -5.06
C ASP A 349 -70.85 -41.54 -4.90
N GLN A 350 -71.65 -42.43 -4.26
CA GLN A 350 -71.76 -43.89 -4.46
C GLN A 350 -70.71 -44.88 -3.91
N ALA A 351 -70.99 -45.34 -2.67
CA ALA A 351 -71.32 -46.72 -2.24
C ALA A 351 -71.28 -47.86 -3.31
N PRO A 352 -71.13 -49.18 -2.93
CA PRO A 352 -71.75 -49.72 -1.72
C PRO A 352 -71.16 -50.97 -1.00
N LEU A 353 -71.68 -51.15 0.23
CA LEU A 353 -72.03 -52.38 0.95
C LEU A 353 -70.95 -53.22 1.66
N GLY A 354 -71.12 -53.34 2.99
CA GLY A 354 -70.58 -54.42 3.82
C GLY A 354 -70.60 -54.14 5.34
N ASP A 355 -71.79 -54.27 5.95
CA ASP A 355 -72.13 -54.62 7.36
C ASP A 355 -71.00 -55.22 8.24
N ASN A 356 -70.91 -55.15 9.59
CA ASN A 356 -71.75 -54.75 10.73
C ASN A 356 -70.81 -54.81 11.99
N ALA A 357 -70.85 -53.88 12.94
CA ALA A 357 -71.46 -53.99 14.29
C ALA A 357 -70.55 -54.44 15.47
N GLY A 358 -70.73 -53.77 16.63
CA GLY A 358 -70.57 -54.28 18.01
C GLY A 358 -69.20 -54.10 18.69
N GLU A 359 -69.05 -53.21 19.68
CA GLU A 359 -69.11 -53.49 21.15
C GLU A 359 -67.95 -54.36 21.68
N GLN A 360 -66.96 -53.76 22.35
CA GLN A 360 -66.80 -53.59 23.82
C GLN A 360 -66.51 -54.88 24.63
N VAL A 361 -65.63 -54.73 25.63
CA VAL A 361 -65.37 -55.62 26.81
C VAL A 361 -64.43 -56.81 26.54
N SER A 362 -63.46 -57.24 27.37
CA SER A 362 -62.71 -56.77 28.56
C SER A 362 -61.67 -57.86 28.93
N LEU A 363 -60.69 -57.45 29.74
CA LEU A 363 -60.08 -58.18 30.87
C LEU A 363 -59.34 -59.53 30.64
N GLU A 364 -58.03 -59.45 30.86
CA GLU A 364 -57.24 -60.24 31.82
C GLU A 364 -57.53 -61.75 31.96
N THR A 365 -56.50 -62.58 31.78
CA THR A 365 -55.71 -63.12 32.91
C THR A 365 -54.62 -64.08 32.43
N ASP A 366 -53.39 -63.80 32.90
CA ASP A 366 -52.24 -64.70 33.15
C ASP A 366 -52.67 -66.03 33.84
N PRO A 367 -51.84 -67.11 33.95
CA PRO A 367 -50.45 -67.11 34.48
C PRO A 367 -49.54 -68.24 33.91
N GLU A 368 -48.34 -68.62 34.35
CA GLU A 368 -47.51 -68.47 35.56
C GLU A 368 -46.07 -68.95 35.17
N SER A 369 -45.00 -68.20 35.50
CA SER A 369 -43.90 -68.52 36.47
C SER A 369 -42.86 -69.62 36.07
N SER A 370 -41.58 -69.61 36.45
CA SER A 370 -40.63 -68.67 37.08
C SER A 370 -39.20 -69.17 36.78
N ASP A 371 -38.21 -68.27 36.74
CA ASP A 371 -37.11 -68.22 37.73
C ASP A 371 -36.01 -67.25 37.28
N ALA A 372 -35.79 -66.23 38.11
CA ALA A 372 -34.56 -65.44 38.20
C ALA A 372 -33.87 -65.80 39.53
N PRO A 373 -32.62 -65.36 39.80
CA PRO A 373 -32.55 -64.04 40.43
C PRO A 373 -31.30 -63.18 40.12
N ALA A 374 -31.50 -61.90 40.48
CA ALA A 374 -30.57 -60.84 40.92
C ALA A 374 -29.60 -60.23 39.88
N SER A 375 -29.45 -58.90 39.73
CA SER A 375 -29.78 -57.78 40.64
C SER A 375 -30.04 -56.47 39.87
N ASN A 376 -31.10 -55.78 40.30
CA ASN A 376 -31.68 -54.48 39.89
C ASN A 376 -30.97 -53.27 40.55
N PRO A 377 -31.42 -52.00 40.39
CA PRO A 377 -31.85 -51.29 39.18
C PRO A 377 -31.41 -49.79 39.17
N SER A 378 -31.82 -49.07 38.12
CA SER A 378 -31.86 -47.60 38.03
C SER A 378 -32.67 -46.93 39.15
N THR A 379 -32.21 -45.77 39.62
CA THR A 379 -32.96 -44.84 40.49
C THR A 379 -32.82 -43.42 39.97
N GLU A 380 -33.94 -42.71 39.88
CA GLU A 380 -34.11 -41.28 39.64
C GLU A 380 -33.21 -40.40 40.54
N PRO A 381 -32.73 -39.24 40.07
CA PRO A 381 -32.26 -38.19 40.97
C PRO A 381 -33.41 -37.30 41.48
N PRO A 382 -33.30 -36.75 42.70
CA PRO A 382 -34.42 -36.21 43.46
C PRO A 382 -34.72 -34.74 43.12
N ALA A 383 -35.96 -34.34 43.40
CA ALA A 383 -36.35 -32.94 43.56
C ALA A 383 -35.61 -32.34 44.78
N VAL A 384 -34.64 -31.46 44.52
CA VAL A 384 -34.06 -30.57 45.54
C VAL A 384 -34.86 -29.28 45.54
N GLY A 385 -35.44 -28.98 46.70
CA GLY A 385 -36.47 -27.96 46.88
C GLY A 385 -36.00 -26.52 46.75
N ASN A 386 -36.94 -25.67 46.34
CA ASN A 386 -36.86 -24.21 46.25
C ASN A 386 -36.40 -23.50 47.54
N ASP A 387 -36.26 -24.21 48.64
CA ASP A 387 -35.86 -23.67 49.94
C ASP A 387 -34.35 -23.36 49.99
N GLN A 388 -33.49 -24.14 49.31
CA GLN A 388 -32.04 -23.85 49.24
C GLN A 388 -31.72 -22.67 48.34
N VAL A 389 -32.47 -22.49 47.26
CA VAL A 389 -32.32 -21.35 46.34
C VAL A 389 -32.76 -20.05 47.03
N SER A 390 -33.84 -20.10 47.80
CA SER A 390 -34.33 -18.94 48.57
C SER A 390 -33.34 -18.54 49.68
N ALA A 391 -32.75 -19.51 50.38
CA ALA A 391 -31.73 -19.26 51.40
C ALA A 391 -30.44 -18.65 50.82
N LEU A 392 -30.01 -19.09 49.64
CA LEU A 392 -28.86 -18.52 48.92
C LEU A 392 -29.15 -17.10 48.42
N GLN A 393 -30.37 -16.83 47.95
CA GLN A 393 -30.78 -15.49 47.51
C GLN A 393 -30.84 -14.49 48.68
N GLU A 394 -31.25 -14.92 49.87
CA GLU A 394 -31.18 -14.07 51.07
C GLU A 394 -29.75 -13.80 51.53
N GLN A 395 -28.84 -14.79 51.42
CA GLN A 395 -27.42 -14.58 51.72
C GLN A 395 -26.75 -13.60 50.75
N VAL A 396 -27.05 -13.68 49.45
CA VAL A 396 -26.54 -12.74 48.44
C VAL A 396 -27.04 -11.33 48.72
N ARG A 397 -28.34 -11.17 49.02
CA ARG A 397 -28.92 -9.86 49.33
C ARG A 397 -28.35 -9.24 50.62
N ALA A 398 -28.01 -10.07 51.60
CA ALA A 398 -27.35 -9.63 52.83
C ALA A 398 -25.90 -9.18 52.61
N LEU A 399 -25.17 -9.85 51.71
CA LEU A 399 -23.79 -9.48 51.33
C LEU A 399 -23.77 -8.20 50.47
N GLU A 400 -24.72 -8.04 49.56
CA GLU A 400 -24.89 -6.81 48.78
C GLU A 400 -25.21 -5.60 49.68
N ALA A 401 -26.05 -5.79 50.71
CA ALA A 401 -26.33 -4.75 51.69
C ALA A 401 -25.10 -4.37 52.54
N GLN A 402 -24.21 -5.32 52.86
CA GLN A 402 -22.96 -5.05 53.56
C GLN A 402 -21.95 -4.30 52.69
N LEU A 403 -21.91 -4.58 51.39
CA LEU A 403 -21.05 -3.87 50.44
C LEU A 403 -21.55 -2.44 50.18
N ALA A 404 -22.87 -2.24 50.10
CA ALA A 404 -23.50 -0.93 49.97
C ALA A 404 -23.25 -0.04 51.21
N ALA A 405 -23.38 -0.60 52.42
CA ALA A 405 -23.09 0.14 53.66
C ALA A 405 -21.60 0.55 53.76
N ARG A 406 -20.69 -0.27 53.23
CA ARG A 406 -19.25 0.01 53.22
C ARG A 406 -18.85 1.09 52.20
N THR A 407 -19.61 1.20 51.11
CA THR A 407 -19.42 2.27 50.11
C THR A 407 -20.04 3.59 50.54
N GLU A 408 -21.12 3.56 51.32
CA GLU A 408 -21.72 4.77 51.92
C GLU A 408 -20.87 5.37 53.06
N GLU A 409 -20.07 4.58 53.78
CA GLU A 409 -19.07 5.09 54.74
C GLU A 409 -17.87 5.78 54.05
N GLU A 410 -17.61 5.47 52.77
CA GLU A 410 -16.49 6.03 51.99
C GLU A 410 -16.85 7.29 51.20
N SER A 411 -18.13 7.68 51.08
CA SER A 411 -18.57 8.70 50.11
C SER A 411 -19.32 9.93 50.64
N VAL A 412 -19.24 10.28 51.93
CA VAL A 412 -19.75 11.59 52.41
C VAL A 412 -18.62 12.61 52.60
N ALA A 413 -18.60 13.59 51.69
CA ALA A 413 -17.66 14.70 51.51
C ALA A 413 -17.96 15.90 52.48
N PRO A 414 -17.57 17.19 52.23
CA PRO A 414 -16.25 17.82 52.10
C PRO A 414 -16.10 19.26 52.75
N THR A 415 -14.93 19.89 52.50
CA THR A 415 -14.65 21.35 52.25
C THR A 415 -14.51 22.37 53.40
N THR A 416 -13.32 22.98 53.55
CA THR A 416 -12.99 24.40 53.19
C THR A 416 -11.66 24.92 53.78
N LEU A 417 -11.00 25.80 53.00
CA LEU A 417 -10.04 26.86 53.36
C LEU A 417 -8.52 26.56 53.39
N GLU A 418 -7.89 27.11 52.35
CA GLU A 418 -6.70 27.99 52.34
C GLU A 418 -5.36 27.53 52.93
N ALA A 419 -4.34 27.82 52.12
CA ALA A 419 -2.94 27.87 52.50
C ALA A 419 -2.72 28.72 53.76
N ASP A 420 -1.98 28.21 54.74
CA ASP A 420 -0.61 28.68 54.99
C ASP A 420 0.11 27.80 56.04
N THR A 421 1.43 27.73 55.88
CA THR A 421 2.46 27.32 56.88
C THR A 421 2.59 25.85 57.35
N ALA A 422 3.76 25.28 57.02
CA ALA A 422 4.45 24.15 57.68
C ALA A 422 4.57 24.31 59.22
N PRO A 423 5.03 23.32 60.03
CA PRO A 423 5.74 22.07 59.70
C PRO A 423 5.28 20.78 60.42
N SER A 424 5.96 19.68 60.03
CA SER A 424 5.88 18.26 60.44
C SER A 424 5.46 17.90 61.88
N PRO A 425 5.04 16.63 62.07
CA PRO A 425 5.67 15.82 63.09
C PRO A 425 6.18 14.47 62.57
N THR A 426 7.46 14.24 62.89
CA THR A 426 8.20 12.98 62.96
C THR A 426 7.49 11.85 63.70
N ALA A 427 7.53 10.64 63.13
CA ALA A 427 8.10 9.40 63.71
C ALA A 427 7.52 8.13 63.01
N PRO A 428 8.17 6.95 63.07
CA PRO A 428 9.59 6.65 63.19
C PRO A 428 10.10 5.84 61.99
N THR A 429 11.37 6.06 61.68
CA THR A 429 12.19 5.33 60.72
C THR A 429 12.20 3.83 61.01
N THR A 430 11.67 3.04 60.08
CA THR A 430 12.17 1.68 59.83
C THR A 430 12.81 1.73 58.45
N GLU A 431 14.13 1.90 58.41
CA GLU A 431 14.93 1.78 57.20
C GLU A 431 14.73 0.35 56.64
N ARG A 432 13.79 0.20 55.72
CA ARG A 432 13.92 -0.74 54.62
C ARG A 432 14.32 0.06 53.40
N ASP A 433 15.22 -0.55 52.66
CA ASP A 433 15.93 -0.02 51.50
C ASP A 433 14.94 0.28 50.35
N ASP A 434 14.21 1.38 50.44
CA ASP A 434 13.22 1.80 49.42
C ASP A 434 13.91 2.33 48.15
N THR A 435 15.18 2.74 48.22
CA THR A 435 15.94 3.26 47.07
C THR A 435 16.28 2.20 46.04
N ALA A 436 16.60 0.96 46.47
CA ALA A 436 16.81 -0.15 45.54
C ALA A 436 15.51 -0.61 44.86
N SER A 437 14.38 -0.45 45.55
CA SER A 437 13.05 -0.85 45.07
C SER A 437 12.47 0.14 44.06
N THR A 438 12.78 1.44 44.20
CA THR A 438 12.39 2.48 43.24
C THR A 438 13.26 2.49 41.99
N GLU A 439 14.59 2.32 42.11
CA GLU A 439 15.47 2.24 40.94
C GLU A 439 15.17 1.01 40.06
N THR A 440 14.80 -0.11 40.69
CA THR A 440 14.37 -1.31 39.95
C THR A 440 12.99 -1.15 39.32
N LEU A 441 12.07 -0.44 39.96
CA LEU A 441 10.75 -0.15 39.40
C LEU A 441 10.85 0.84 38.22
N ASP A 442 11.63 1.90 38.34
CA ASP A 442 11.87 2.87 37.26
C ASP A 442 12.52 2.19 36.05
N GLY A 443 13.51 1.32 36.28
CA GLY A 443 14.10 0.49 35.21
C GLY A 443 13.09 -0.43 34.52
N LEU A 444 12.19 -1.06 35.29
CA LEU A 444 11.12 -1.90 34.72
C LEU A 444 10.07 -1.09 33.93
N LEU A 445 9.82 0.16 34.31
CA LEU A 445 8.91 1.06 33.60
C LEU A 445 9.54 1.56 32.30
N ASP A 446 10.84 1.85 32.30
CA ASP A 446 11.59 2.22 31.09
C ASP A 446 11.71 1.03 30.12
N ASP A 447 12.02 -0.18 30.62
CA ASP A 447 11.98 -1.41 29.81
C ASP A 447 10.60 -1.64 29.16
N ARG A 448 9.52 -1.32 29.90
CA ARG A 448 8.15 -1.40 29.37
C ARG A 448 7.88 -0.34 28.30
N ARG A 449 8.38 0.89 28.47
CA ARG A 449 8.27 1.97 27.47
C ARG A 449 9.00 1.62 26.19
N ASP A 450 10.22 1.12 26.30
CA ASP A 450 11.04 0.71 25.16
C ASP A 450 10.37 -0.44 24.41
N ALA A 451 9.83 -1.44 25.12
CA ALA A 451 9.13 -2.57 24.52
C ALA A 451 7.84 -2.17 23.76
N LEU A 452 7.24 -1.02 24.11
CA LEU A 452 6.02 -0.49 23.48
C LEU A 452 6.30 0.56 22.41
N THR A 453 7.57 0.99 22.25
CA THR A 453 7.97 2.01 21.29
C THR A 453 8.52 1.35 20.02
N LEU A 454 7.68 1.24 18.98
CA LEU A 454 8.06 0.63 17.70
C LEU A 454 8.97 1.54 16.83
N SER A 455 8.79 2.85 16.92
CA SER A 455 9.60 3.87 16.25
C SER A 455 9.38 5.22 16.92
N GLU A 456 10.44 6.00 17.11
CA GLU A 456 10.33 7.37 17.61
C GLU A 456 9.61 8.25 16.58
N VAL A 457 8.48 8.85 16.97
CA VAL A 457 7.75 9.81 16.16
C VAL A 457 8.23 11.20 16.56
N GLU A 458 9.09 11.82 15.74
CA GLU A 458 9.51 13.20 15.93
C GLU A 458 8.38 14.15 15.46
N GLU A 459 7.48 14.53 16.37
CA GLU A 459 6.48 15.56 16.11
C GLU A 459 7.10 16.96 16.33
N PRO A 460 7.10 17.86 15.33
CA PRO A 460 7.59 19.22 15.51
C PRO A 460 6.81 19.94 16.62
N GLU A 461 7.49 20.68 17.49
CA GLU A 461 6.87 21.35 18.65
C GLU A 461 5.63 22.20 18.29
N GLY A 462 5.64 22.82 17.10
CA GLY A 462 4.51 23.61 16.61
C GLY A 462 3.25 22.78 16.35
N HIS A 463 3.38 21.56 15.83
CA HIS A 463 2.26 20.64 15.57
C HIS A 463 1.71 20.08 16.88
N ARG A 464 2.60 19.69 17.81
CA ARG A 464 2.22 19.24 19.16
C ARG A 464 1.42 20.33 19.89
N ARG A 465 1.90 21.58 19.88
CA ARG A 465 1.19 22.72 20.49
C ARG A 465 -0.16 23.01 19.85
N LEU A 466 -0.27 22.91 18.53
CA LEU A 466 -1.52 23.14 17.81
C LEU A 466 -2.57 22.07 18.16
N ARG A 467 -2.16 20.79 18.14
CA ARG A 467 -3.02 19.67 18.54
C ARG A 467 -3.48 19.83 19.99
N ASP A 468 -2.54 20.09 20.89
CA ASP A 468 -2.80 20.27 22.32
C ASP A 468 -3.71 21.48 22.63
N MET A 469 -3.68 22.51 21.78
CA MET A 469 -4.60 23.66 21.86
C MET A 469 -6.01 23.26 21.40
N LEU A 470 -6.13 22.58 20.26
CA LEU A 470 -7.41 22.12 19.71
C LEU A 470 -8.11 21.12 20.64
N THR A 471 -7.38 20.17 21.23
CA THR A 471 -7.95 19.19 22.18
C THR A 471 -8.53 19.88 23.42
N ARG A 472 -7.82 20.90 23.94
CA ARG A 472 -8.31 21.70 25.07
C ARG A 472 -9.52 22.56 24.71
N GLU A 473 -9.58 23.07 23.49
CA GLU A 473 -10.75 23.80 22.98
C GLU A 473 -12.00 22.92 22.93
N HIS A 474 -11.83 21.63 22.62
CA HIS A 474 -12.89 20.62 22.67
C HIS A 474 -13.16 20.05 24.06
N GLY A 475 -12.51 20.55 25.11
CA GLY A 475 -12.76 20.18 26.51
C GLY A 475 -12.06 18.90 26.98
N GLU A 476 -11.12 18.36 26.19
CA GLU A 476 -10.36 17.17 26.53
C GLU A 476 -8.91 17.53 26.94
N ALA A 477 -8.29 16.69 27.76
CA ALA A 477 -6.87 16.84 28.08
C ALA A 477 -6.03 16.31 26.90
N PRO A 478 -4.92 16.97 26.53
CA PRO A 478 -4.05 16.45 25.48
C PRO A 478 -3.49 15.08 25.85
N ASN A 479 -3.35 14.24 24.84
CA ASN A 479 -2.78 12.91 24.98
C ASN A 479 -1.27 13.02 25.22
N ASP A 480 -0.80 12.55 26.38
CA ASP A 480 0.61 12.47 26.71
C ASP A 480 1.09 11.02 26.64
N PHE A 481 2.00 10.75 25.71
CA PHE A 481 2.50 9.42 25.43
C PHE A 481 3.26 8.85 26.64
N ASP A 482 4.12 9.64 27.28
CA ASP A 482 4.99 9.17 28.37
C ASP A 482 4.22 8.74 29.62
N ASP A 483 3.05 9.36 29.84
CA ASP A 483 2.11 9.05 30.90
C ASP A 483 1.14 7.91 30.52
N ASN A 484 0.70 7.86 29.27
CA ASN A 484 -0.29 6.87 28.82
C ASN A 484 0.30 5.50 28.48
N VAL A 485 1.56 5.42 28.09
CA VAL A 485 2.28 4.14 27.89
C VAL A 485 2.34 3.32 29.18
N LEU A 486 2.34 4.00 30.33
CA LEU A 486 2.37 3.37 31.65
C LEU A 486 0.97 3.02 32.19
N ARG A 487 -0.10 3.43 31.52
CA ARG A 487 -1.49 3.20 31.94
C ARG A 487 -2.15 2.16 31.04
N ALA A 488 -2.41 0.99 31.61
CA ALA A 488 -3.31 0.00 31.02
C ALA A 488 -4.72 0.59 30.81
N ILE A 489 -5.34 0.38 29.65
CA ILE A 489 -6.76 0.70 29.43
C ILE A 489 -7.57 -0.53 29.88
N PRO A 490 -8.26 -0.50 31.03
CA PRO A 490 -9.02 -1.66 31.48
C PRO A 490 -10.23 -1.88 30.58
N LEU A 491 -10.22 -2.96 29.81
CA LEU A 491 -11.38 -3.41 29.03
C LEU A 491 -12.14 -4.44 29.87
N MET A 492 -13.12 -3.95 30.64
CA MET A 492 -14.00 -4.83 31.41
C MET A 492 -15.04 -5.47 30.49
N SER A 493 -15.04 -6.80 30.47
CA SER A 493 -15.99 -7.62 29.73
C SER A 493 -16.67 -8.56 30.71
N ASN A 494 -17.99 -8.73 30.61
CA ASN A 494 -18.77 -9.60 31.50
C ASN A 494 -18.73 -11.11 31.15
N GLY A 495 -17.61 -11.59 30.60
CA GLY A 495 -17.43 -12.97 30.11
C GLY A 495 -16.50 -13.82 31.00
N PRO A 496 -16.52 -15.16 30.88
CA PRO A 496 -15.76 -16.10 31.73
C PRO A 496 -14.25 -16.17 31.38
N MET A 497 -13.66 -15.11 30.83
CA MET A 497 -12.28 -15.09 30.32
C MET A 497 -11.41 -14.03 30.99
N HIS A 498 -10.09 -14.23 30.94
CA HIS A 498 -9.12 -13.31 31.53
C HIS A 498 -9.27 -11.88 30.96
N PRO A 499 -9.29 -10.85 31.82
CA PRO A 499 -9.36 -9.47 31.38
C PRO A 499 -8.10 -9.09 30.61
N ILE A 500 -8.27 -8.29 29.55
CA ILE A 500 -7.14 -7.73 28.80
C ILE A 500 -6.76 -6.42 29.49
N THR A 501 -5.59 -6.39 30.11
CA THR A 501 -5.01 -5.21 30.76
C THR A 501 -4.22 -4.36 29.76
N ASP A 502 -3.52 -4.99 28.82
CA ASP A 502 -2.73 -4.32 27.79
C ASP A 502 -2.83 -5.12 26.49
N LEU A 503 -2.95 -4.44 25.35
CA LEU A 503 -3.07 -5.10 24.05
C LEU A 503 -1.71 -5.60 23.54
N TRP A 504 -0.65 -4.84 23.78
CA TRP A 504 0.67 -5.00 23.17
C TRP A 504 1.70 -5.60 24.12
N TYR A 505 1.67 -5.19 25.40
CA TYR A 505 2.55 -5.72 26.42
C TYR A 505 2.03 -7.07 26.95
N VAL A 506 2.93 -8.04 27.03
CA VAL A 506 2.69 -9.36 27.64
C VAL A 506 3.74 -9.54 28.73
N GLU A 507 3.30 -9.82 29.94
CA GLU A 507 4.20 -10.04 31.07
C GLU A 507 5.14 -11.22 30.78
N PRO A 508 6.43 -11.14 31.18
CA PRO A 508 7.42 -12.17 30.85
C PRO A 508 6.99 -13.60 31.21
N GLN A 509 6.29 -13.77 32.33
CA GLN A 509 5.78 -15.07 32.81
C GLN A 509 4.77 -15.74 31.86
N TYR A 510 4.14 -14.99 30.95
CA TYR A 510 3.20 -15.51 29.95
C TYR A 510 3.81 -15.66 28.56
N ARG A 511 5.12 -15.39 28.39
CA ARG A 511 5.82 -15.49 27.09
C ARG A 511 6.35 -16.90 26.79
N GLU A 512 6.25 -17.81 27.75
CA GLU A 512 6.60 -19.21 27.54
C GLU A 512 5.69 -19.83 26.45
N PRO A 513 6.23 -20.63 25.51
CA PRO A 513 5.46 -21.15 24.37
C PRO A 513 4.17 -21.88 24.79
N ARG A 514 4.21 -22.64 25.89
CA ARG A 514 3.05 -23.34 26.43
C ARG A 514 1.97 -22.39 26.96
N GLU A 515 2.37 -21.34 27.69
CA GLU A 515 1.44 -20.34 28.23
C GLU A 515 0.82 -19.51 27.10
N LEU A 516 1.61 -19.15 26.08
CA LEU A 516 1.11 -18.50 24.87
C LEU A 516 0.06 -19.33 24.15
N ARG A 517 0.28 -20.65 23.97
CA ARG A 517 -0.71 -21.58 23.37
C ARG A 517 -2.00 -21.63 24.17
N ILE A 518 -1.92 -21.68 25.51
CA ILE A 518 -3.09 -21.66 26.39
C ILE A 518 -3.89 -20.37 26.19
N GLN A 519 -3.22 -19.21 26.20
CA GLN A 519 -3.90 -17.92 26.00
C GLN A 519 -4.48 -17.78 24.59
N ILE A 520 -3.75 -18.19 23.55
CA ILE A 520 -4.24 -18.22 22.16
C ILE A 520 -5.49 -19.07 22.05
N SER A 521 -5.52 -20.26 22.66
CA SER A 521 -6.69 -21.13 22.69
C SER A 521 -7.90 -20.44 23.32
N GLN A 522 -7.70 -19.72 24.43
CA GLN A 522 -8.77 -19.01 25.13
C GLN A 522 -9.34 -17.90 24.25
N PHE A 523 -8.50 -17.08 23.63
CA PHE A 523 -8.99 -16.02 22.75
C PHE A 523 -9.68 -16.56 21.48
N ALA A 524 -9.17 -17.66 20.90
CA ALA A 524 -9.83 -18.34 19.79
C ALA A 524 -11.22 -18.89 20.20
N GLN A 525 -11.36 -19.45 21.40
CA GLN A 525 -12.66 -19.86 21.95
C GLN A 525 -13.60 -18.68 22.20
N ALA A 526 -13.08 -17.49 22.52
CA ALA A 526 -13.90 -16.29 22.69
C ALA A 526 -14.56 -15.88 21.37
N LEU A 527 -13.76 -15.85 20.30
CA LEU A 527 -14.22 -15.60 18.93
C LEU A 527 -15.20 -16.69 18.48
N ALA A 528 -14.91 -17.95 18.80
CA ALA A 528 -15.78 -19.07 18.51
C ALA A 528 -17.17 -18.92 19.16
N ARG A 529 -17.23 -18.58 20.46
CA ARG A 529 -18.49 -18.35 21.17
C ARG A 529 -19.31 -17.22 20.58
N TRP A 530 -18.66 -16.13 20.18
CA TRP A 530 -19.34 -15.03 19.50
C TRP A 530 -19.90 -15.46 18.14
N ALA A 531 -19.16 -16.29 17.39
CA ALA A 531 -19.63 -16.86 16.13
C ALA A 531 -20.84 -17.80 16.29
N GLY A 532 -21.09 -18.28 17.52
CA GLY A 532 -22.16 -19.23 17.85
C GLY A 532 -21.67 -20.66 18.07
N PHE A 533 -20.36 -20.87 18.19
CA PHE A 533 -19.77 -22.18 18.48
C PHE A 533 -19.65 -22.42 19.99
N ASN A 534 -19.71 -23.69 20.41
CA ASN A 534 -19.42 -24.09 21.80
C ASN A 534 -20.31 -23.38 22.84
N LEU A 535 -21.61 -23.23 22.51
CA LEU A 535 -22.63 -22.72 23.42
C LEU A 535 -23.05 -23.81 24.43
N PRO A 536 -23.62 -23.44 25.60
CA PRO A 536 -24.05 -24.42 26.59
C PRO A 536 -25.10 -25.39 26.02
N GLY A 537 -24.72 -26.65 25.78
CA GLY A 537 -25.58 -27.69 25.19
C GLY A 537 -25.15 -28.16 23.81
N ASP A 538 -24.18 -27.50 23.18
CA ASP A 538 -23.63 -27.95 21.90
C ASP A 538 -22.79 -29.21 22.05
N SER A 539 -23.00 -30.17 21.16
CA SER A 539 -22.21 -31.41 21.10
C SER A 539 -20.98 -31.29 20.21
N TYR A 540 -20.86 -30.21 19.44
CA TYR A 540 -19.82 -30.02 18.44
C TYR A 540 -19.18 -28.63 18.55
N ASN A 541 -17.85 -28.59 18.55
CA ASN A 541 -17.07 -27.36 18.56
C ASN A 541 -16.07 -27.38 17.39
N PRO A 542 -16.25 -26.57 16.34
CA PRO A 542 -15.32 -26.53 15.21
C PRO A 542 -13.96 -25.91 15.55
N VAL A 543 -13.79 -25.28 16.72
CA VAL A 543 -12.51 -24.73 17.18
C VAL A 543 -12.02 -25.57 18.35
N GLN A 544 -11.08 -26.48 18.14
CA GLN A 544 -10.59 -27.39 19.19
C GLN A 544 -9.33 -26.81 19.87
N PRO A 545 -9.29 -26.68 21.21
CA PRO A 545 -8.11 -26.17 21.89
C PRO A 545 -6.98 -27.20 21.86
N THR A 546 -5.76 -26.76 21.56
CA THR A 546 -4.56 -27.60 21.52
C THR A 546 -3.46 -26.94 22.33
N TYR A 547 -2.86 -27.62 23.31
CA TYR A 547 -1.92 -26.99 24.23
C TYR A 547 -0.45 -27.32 23.97
N GLU A 548 -0.18 -28.33 23.13
CA GLU A 548 1.17 -28.88 22.92
C GLU A 548 1.73 -28.54 21.53
N GLU A 549 0.88 -28.41 20.51
CA GLU A 549 1.29 -28.25 19.10
C GLU A 549 0.54 -27.10 18.39
N GLY A 550 1.03 -26.67 17.21
CA GLY A 550 0.37 -25.66 16.37
C GLY A 550 0.47 -24.22 16.87
N LEU A 551 -0.64 -23.47 16.87
CA LEU A 551 -0.72 -22.13 17.48
C LEU A 551 -1.44 -22.11 18.83
N GLY A 552 -2.11 -23.19 19.24
CA GLY A 552 -2.98 -23.20 20.42
C GLY A 552 -4.39 -23.73 20.16
N TYR A 553 -4.76 -23.92 18.89
CA TYR A 553 -6.05 -24.49 18.49
C TYR A 553 -5.93 -25.14 17.10
N THR A 554 -6.91 -25.98 16.77
CA THR A 554 -7.12 -26.58 15.45
C THR A 554 -8.55 -26.35 15.01
N LEU A 555 -8.80 -26.44 13.71
CA LEU A 555 -10.11 -26.21 13.12
C LEU A 555 -10.67 -27.50 12.52
N GLU A 556 -11.93 -27.78 12.84
CA GLU A 556 -12.73 -28.82 12.19
C GLU A 556 -13.81 -28.17 11.30
N PRO A 557 -14.32 -28.85 10.25
CA PRO A 557 -15.35 -28.30 9.38
C PRO A 557 -16.61 -27.86 10.13
N LEU A 558 -17.31 -26.81 9.67
CA LEU A 558 -18.58 -26.41 10.29
C LEU A 558 -19.64 -27.51 10.15
N SER A 559 -20.51 -27.64 11.16
CA SER A 559 -21.72 -28.46 11.05
C SER A 559 -22.71 -27.85 10.05
N GLU A 560 -23.70 -28.60 9.60
CA GLU A 560 -24.72 -28.11 8.67
C GLU A 560 -25.42 -26.85 9.19
N GLU A 561 -25.74 -26.78 10.48
CA GLU A 561 -26.37 -25.62 11.14
C GLU A 561 -25.44 -24.40 11.15
N HIS A 562 -24.17 -24.58 11.53
CA HIS A 562 -23.19 -23.50 11.55
C HIS A 562 -22.83 -23.00 10.15
N SER A 563 -22.84 -23.89 9.16
CA SER A 563 -22.55 -23.55 7.76
C SER A 563 -23.60 -22.65 7.12
N GLN A 564 -24.78 -22.47 7.73
CA GLN A 564 -25.80 -21.55 7.22
C GLN A 564 -25.60 -20.11 7.73
N SER A 565 -24.79 -19.91 8.77
CA SER A 565 -24.51 -18.58 9.33
C SER A 565 -23.29 -17.96 8.66
N GLN A 566 -23.49 -16.80 8.02
CA GLN A 566 -22.40 -16.06 7.38
C GLN A 566 -21.37 -15.56 8.41
N ARG A 567 -21.83 -15.17 9.61
CA ARG A 567 -20.96 -14.86 10.76
C ARG A 567 -20.05 -16.04 11.13
N ALA A 568 -20.60 -17.24 11.25
CA ALA A 568 -19.86 -18.45 11.58
C ALA A 568 -18.81 -18.79 10.52
N GLN A 569 -19.20 -18.74 9.23
CA GLN A 569 -18.30 -18.96 8.11
C GLN A 569 -17.11 -17.98 8.11
N ARG A 570 -17.38 -16.69 8.33
CA ARG A 570 -16.35 -15.63 8.32
C ARG A 570 -15.38 -15.75 9.50
N VAL A 571 -15.86 -16.04 10.71
CA VAL A 571 -14.99 -16.24 11.88
C VAL A 571 -14.14 -17.51 11.72
N TRP A 572 -14.71 -18.58 11.18
CA TRP A 572 -13.96 -19.80 10.88
C TRP A 572 -12.85 -19.53 9.86
N GLN A 573 -13.16 -18.82 8.77
CA GLN A 573 -12.19 -18.41 7.74
C GLN A 573 -11.10 -17.49 8.31
N LEU A 574 -11.45 -16.56 9.20
CA LEU A 574 -10.48 -15.70 9.90
C LEU A 574 -9.49 -16.52 10.73
N LEU A 575 -9.99 -17.48 11.53
CA LEU A 575 -9.14 -18.36 12.34
C LEU A 575 -8.27 -19.28 11.46
N ALA A 576 -8.81 -19.80 10.34
CA ALA A 576 -8.06 -20.62 9.39
C ALA A 576 -6.91 -19.82 8.75
N GLY A 577 -7.19 -18.57 8.36
CA GLY A 577 -6.17 -17.65 7.85
C GLY A 577 -5.06 -17.34 8.87
N LEU A 578 -5.38 -17.28 10.17
CA LEU A 578 -4.37 -17.07 11.23
C LEU A 578 -3.47 -18.30 11.44
N LEU A 579 -3.99 -19.51 11.25
CA LEU A 579 -3.21 -20.75 11.27
C LEU A 579 -2.24 -20.85 10.08
N GLY A 580 -2.51 -20.13 8.99
CA GLY A 580 -1.72 -20.18 7.77
C GLY A 580 -1.96 -21.45 6.96
N GLU A 581 -3.14 -22.07 7.11
CA GLU A 581 -3.55 -23.23 6.32
C GLU A 581 -3.64 -22.83 4.82
N GLU A 582 -2.88 -23.51 3.96
CA GLU A 582 -2.86 -23.26 2.51
C GLU A 582 -4.18 -23.62 1.81
N GLU A 583 -5.01 -24.45 2.46
CA GLU A 583 -6.30 -24.94 1.96
C GLU A 583 -7.45 -24.35 2.79
N LEU A 584 -7.73 -23.06 2.60
CA LEU A 584 -8.97 -22.46 3.08
C LEU A 584 -10.16 -23.18 2.44
N ASN A 585 -11.22 -23.45 3.22
CA ASN A 585 -12.38 -24.19 2.72
C ASN A 585 -13.12 -23.39 1.62
N PRO A 586 -13.12 -23.84 0.35
CA PRO A 586 -13.70 -23.09 -0.76
C PRO A 586 -15.24 -22.97 -0.68
N ALA A 587 -15.89 -23.75 0.20
CA ALA A 587 -17.32 -23.67 0.45
C ALA A 587 -17.73 -22.44 1.30
N TYR A 588 -16.77 -21.75 1.92
CA TYR A 588 -17.02 -20.53 2.69
C TYR A 588 -16.49 -19.29 1.96
N PRO A 589 -16.97 -18.07 2.29
CA PRO A 589 -16.56 -16.84 1.62
C PRO A 589 -15.04 -16.64 1.69
N MET A 590 -14.41 -16.62 0.51
CA MET A 590 -12.96 -16.47 0.29
C MET A 590 -12.56 -15.04 -0.10
N GLU A 591 -13.51 -14.11 -0.09
CA GLU A 591 -13.28 -12.75 -0.56
C GLU A 591 -12.24 -12.02 0.30
N LEU A 592 -11.47 -11.11 -0.31
CA LEU A 592 -10.57 -10.18 0.41
C LEU A 592 -11.28 -9.34 1.48
N SER A 593 -12.62 -9.36 1.47
CA SER A 593 -13.54 -8.60 2.31
C SER A 593 -13.86 -9.26 3.66
N VAL A 594 -13.46 -10.51 3.96
CA VAL A 594 -13.83 -11.17 5.24
C VAL A 594 -13.44 -10.31 6.44
N LEU A 595 -12.22 -9.77 6.45
CA LEU A 595 -11.75 -8.86 7.50
C LEU A 595 -12.51 -7.51 7.44
N GLY A 596 -12.76 -6.98 6.25
CA GLY A 596 -13.48 -5.71 6.06
C GLY A 596 -14.94 -5.79 6.51
N ALA A 597 -15.61 -6.92 6.31
CA ALA A 597 -16.97 -7.17 6.74
C ALA A 597 -17.05 -7.39 8.25
N LEU A 598 -16.08 -8.09 8.84
CA LEU A 598 -16.00 -8.27 10.30
C LEU A 598 -15.61 -6.97 11.04
N ILE A 599 -14.89 -6.03 10.41
CA ILE A 599 -14.43 -4.78 11.05
C ILE A 599 -15.34 -3.58 10.75
N SER A 600 -15.76 -3.43 9.49
CA SER A 600 -16.46 -2.25 8.96
C SER A 600 -17.81 -2.57 8.34
N GLY A 601 -18.30 -3.81 8.51
CA GLY A 601 -19.60 -4.24 7.97
C GLY A 601 -20.75 -3.33 8.40
N THR A 602 -21.71 -3.14 7.50
CA THR A 602 -22.92 -2.33 7.73
C THR A 602 -23.98 -3.05 8.56
N ASP A 603 -23.82 -4.36 8.77
CA ASP A 603 -24.70 -5.19 9.59
C ASP A 603 -24.09 -5.38 10.98
N ASP A 604 -24.78 -4.87 12.01
CA ASP A 604 -24.33 -4.94 13.40
C ASP A 604 -24.26 -6.38 13.94
N ASP A 605 -25.00 -7.33 13.34
CA ASP A 605 -24.97 -8.74 13.74
C ASP A 605 -23.77 -9.51 13.16
N GLU A 606 -23.13 -8.97 12.11
CA GLU A 606 -21.96 -9.56 11.45
C GLU A 606 -20.65 -8.82 11.75
N ARG A 607 -20.75 -7.58 12.26
CA ARG A 607 -19.61 -6.77 12.68
C ARG A 607 -19.14 -7.19 14.07
N LEU A 608 -17.83 -7.36 14.24
CA LEU A 608 -17.25 -7.67 15.53
C LEU A 608 -17.50 -6.52 16.50
N PRO A 609 -18.15 -6.77 17.65
CA PRO A 609 -18.23 -5.76 18.70
C PRO A 609 -16.83 -5.45 19.21
N ASP A 610 -16.62 -4.22 19.67
CA ASP A 610 -15.30 -3.73 20.11
C ASP A 610 -14.64 -4.67 21.14
N GLU A 611 -15.44 -5.28 22.01
CA GLU A 611 -14.98 -6.25 23.01
C GLU A 611 -14.36 -7.52 22.38
N VAL A 612 -14.91 -8.01 21.28
CA VAL A 612 -14.38 -9.18 20.55
C VAL A 612 -13.24 -8.77 19.63
N LEU A 613 -13.31 -7.55 19.06
CA LEU A 613 -12.25 -6.98 18.23
C LEU A 613 -10.94 -6.80 19.02
N VAL A 614 -11.00 -6.30 20.25
CA VAL A 614 -9.84 -6.20 21.16
C VAL A 614 -9.21 -7.58 21.39
N ARG A 615 -10.03 -8.63 21.56
CA ARG A 615 -9.54 -10.00 21.72
C ARG A 615 -8.88 -10.55 20.47
N LEU A 616 -9.40 -10.21 19.28
CA LEU A 616 -8.76 -10.57 18.02
C LEU A 616 -7.37 -9.93 17.90
N PHE A 617 -7.24 -8.65 18.23
CA PHE A 617 -5.92 -8.00 18.23
C PHE A 617 -4.97 -8.61 19.26
N ARG A 618 -5.46 -8.95 20.46
CA ARG A 618 -4.67 -9.65 21.48
C ARG A 618 -4.23 -11.04 21.00
N LEU A 619 -5.13 -11.78 20.35
CA LEU A 619 -4.84 -13.08 19.73
C LEU A 619 -3.71 -12.96 18.69
N ILE A 620 -3.80 -11.98 17.77
CA ILE A 620 -2.76 -11.73 16.76
C ILE A 620 -1.41 -11.41 17.40
N ARG A 621 -1.40 -10.60 18.47
CA ARG A 621 -0.16 -10.27 19.22
C ARG A 621 0.46 -11.52 19.84
N LEU A 622 -0.33 -12.38 20.48
CA LEU A 622 0.16 -13.61 21.08
C LEU A 622 0.67 -14.61 20.04
N ILE A 623 0.00 -14.74 18.89
CA ILE A 623 0.46 -15.60 17.79
C ILE A 623 1.82 -15.15 17.28
N ARG A 624 2.04 -13.83 17.13
CA ARG A 624 3.34 -13.29 16.71
C ARG A 624 4.44 -13.62 17.72
N LEU A 625 4.18 -13.36 19.01
CA LEU A 625 5.13 -13.68 20.08
C LEU A 625 5.45 -15.18 20.14
N LEU A 626 4.46 -16.06 19.92
CA LEU A 626 4.69 -17.50 19.87
C LEU A 626 5.58 -17.89 18.68
N LYS A 627 5.36 -17.29 17.50
CA LYS A 627 6.22 -17.54 16.33
C LYS A 627 7.65 -17.06 16.54
N ASP A 628 7.83 -15.90 17.19
CA ASP A 628 9.14 -15.36 17.52
C ASP A 628 9.86 -16.26 18.54
N ALA A 629 9.16 -16.69 19.60
CA ALA A 629 9.71 -17.61 20.61
C ALA A 629 10.12 -18.97 20.03
N LEU A 630 9.31 -19.55 19.13
CA LEU A 630 9.64 -20.81 18.44
C LEU A 630 10.83 -20.64 17.48
N ALA A 631 10.93 -19.50 16.81
CA ALA A 631 12.07 -19.22 15.93
C ALA A 631 13.40 -19.04 16.69
N GLU A 632 13.35 -18.51 17.92
CA GLU A 632 14.50 -18.42 18.82
C GLU A 632 14.93 -19.79 19.38
N GLU A 633 13.98 -20.69 19.65
CA GLU A 633 14.24 -22.09 20.01
C GLU A 633 14.87 -22.89 18.86
N ASP A 634 14.41 -22.68 17.61
CA ASP A 634 14.97 -23.33 16.42
C ASP A 634 16.39 -22.83 16.05
N ALA A 635 16.74 -21.62 16.47
CA ALA A 635 18.03 -20.98 16.20
C ALA A 635 19.10 -21.26 17.26
N SER A 636 18.71 -21.74 18.44
CA SER A 636 19.58 -22.06 19.58
C SER A 636 20.00 -23.53 19.60
#